data_AF-A0A522PW87-F1
#
_entry.id   AF-A0A522PW87-F1
#
_cell.length_a   1.000
_cell.length_b   1.000
_cell.length_c   1.000
_cell.angle_alpha   90.00
_cell.angle_beta   90.00
_cell.angle_gamma   90.00
#
_symmetry.space_group_name_H-M   'P 1'
#
loop_
_entity.id
_entity.type
_entity.pdbx_description
1 polymer ?
#
loop_
_entity_poly.entity_id
_entity_poly.type
_entity_poly.pdbx_seq_one_letter_code
_entity_poly.pdbx_strand_id
1 'polypeptide(L)'
;MAYMNVDEVESALIALNAAHPSLCELITLPNLTIEGRTSHAVRLGVQAANTVDAYYITGGVHAREWGSCEILVNLATDLCDAYTGGTGVGYGGKYFSAAEVKALMEQINILIFPCVNPDGRNFSQSGVANAMWRKNRDAADSGGDPAKIGVDINRNQDFLWNFNTAFAPSAINFALASSDPSVETYHGHGAGTEPETQNINYIHGTYTRIKWYVDVHSFSQDILYIWGDDESQFTDPNMNFLNPAYNGQRGLVGDAYREAISEGDLSAMQNLANAFTSSLAEVRGTLYQAKPGFSLYPTSGTNDDYAYSRHISDSSKSKSFAFTVEWGTTFQPPWTEMENIIKDVDAGLIGLGLEALGVDSFIVTNRDTFSSYEVATTLTYPDSFYVIYDGFAPSSLGVPGASPTIQFLDSIGGGPIASISVAAPSVELENPGALNTPQRITFTFEVDFADGSAFTTETRDIYVHASFAGMQDVAMMHLIQQPNPYLVDGPVSWLSTDLRVFQLQPGQKVNSSSSVVLGNPDTDSMAPYTYIQGLLAEMRGYGNNPAPSFENISQDEQASQLELSRTVGGVRVLNFAVAKARYRAKNVNATGVRVFFRTFNTMVSDLSYTTNPGADVQNYRRTSDGATPLLGINSFFSGVGNQIVSIPYFAEKRIDTSAFSMATQPDTTNQRDLKHAGNIEALEYFGCWLDFNQADAQFPVNVPTGSDGPFAGRVAIPELIRGIHTCMVAEVRYQPGAIDPISNGATPASSDRLAQRNLSIVESDNPGSTATHTVQHSLLLKPSKRAFNRFAIAAAAAEPAKATSYYDELVIRWNDIPRDTLANVYCPDWNADEIIALAAARPGPQQLSKVDGNTVACAVSDITYIPVPARQQPLPALLTLQLPLSVREGEQFRVDVEQHSGPAFQRTIAVPRQVEGRRSLQVASFSERKVLGAFRVTVVVKAGTALLEKAVRNLAVLRYILQAIPPADSWHRVFVRYIAQLGDQIKGLGIDPGLIPPSLDDPGIPGRTPGEERECFTGKVSEVIFNCFGDFEGFVLETCGESHRFKSTEKGIKEIVLRACKERLLITVCVAIKHDGTIQGIIVRCGCA
;
A
#
# COMPACT_ATOMS: atom_id res chain seq x y z
N MET A 1 -8.40 -26.09 41.33
CA MET A 1 -8.56 -27.48 40.86
C MET A 1 -7.19 -28.15 40.88
N ALA A 2 -7.12 -29.44 40.57
CA ALA A 2 -5.84 -30.13 40.34
C ALA A 2 -5.62 -30.28 38.83
N TYR A 3 -4.38 -30.57 38.42
CA TYR A 3 -4.05 -30.92 37.03
C TYR A 3 -4.86 -32.14 36.58
N MET A 4 -5.30 -32.14 35.32
CA MET A 4 -6.02 -33.26 34.72
C MET A 4 -5.11 -34.48 34.61
N ASN A 5 -5.64 -35.64 35.00
CA ASN A 5 -5.03 -36.92 34.69
C ASN A 5 -5.35 -37.35 33.25
N VAL A 6 -4.73 -38.45 32.79
CA VAL A 6 -4.90 -38.95 31.42
C VAL A 6 -6.36 -39.24 31.07
N ASP A 7 -7.12 -39.87 31.98
CA ASP A 7 -8.52 -40.21 31.75
C ASP A 7 -9.41 -38.95 31.69
N GLU A 8 -9.06 -37.92 32.47
CA GLU A 8 -9.74 -36.61 32.45
C GLU A 8 -9.49 -35.86 31.12
N VAL A 9 -8.27 -35.91 30.58
CA VAL A 9 -7.98 -35.32 29.25
C VAL A 9 -8.77 -36.04 28.15
N GLU A 10 -8.73 -37.37 28.13
CA GLU A 10 -9.44 -38.18 27.12
C GLU A 10 -10.96 -37.99 27.20
N SER A 11 -11.53 -38.01 28.41
CA SER A 11 -12.96 -37.78 28.60
C SER A 11 -13.38 -36.35 28.25
N ALA A 12 -12.51 -35.35 28.44
CA ALA A 12 -12.76 -33.97 28.02
C ALA A 12 -12.89 -33.85 26.50
N LEU A 13 -12.02 -34.51 25.71
CA LEU A 13 -12.10 -34.50 24.25
C LEU A 13 -13.38 -35.19 23.74
N ILE A 14 -13.72 -36.34 24.31
CA ILE A 14 -14.95 -37.06 23.97
C ILE A 14 -16.18 -36.21 24.30
N ALA A 15 -16.18 -35.57 25.47
CA ALA A 15 -17.26 -34.68 25.89
C ALA A 15 -17.37 -33.44 24.98
N LEU A 16 -16.25 -32.87 24.55
CA LEU A 16 -16.22 -31.71 23.66
C LEU A 16 -16.85 -32.05 22.29
N ASN A 17 -16.45 -33.17 21.67
CA ASN A 17 -17.06 -33.66 20.44
C ASN A 17 -18.56 -33.96 20.63
N ALA A 18 -18.96 -34.52 21.77
CA ALA A 18 -20.37 -34.79 22.06
C ALA A 18 -21.21 -33.50 22.24
N ALA A 19 -20.61 -32.44 22.80
CA ALA A 19 -21.25 -31.14 22.98
C ALA A 19 -21.34 -30.35 21.68
N HIS A 20 -20.32 -30.45 20.83
CA HIS A 20 -20.18 -29.67 19.59
C HIS A 20 -19.92 -30.54 18.34
N PRO A 21 -20.77 -31.53 18.03
CA PRO A 21 -20.47 -32.56 17.01
C PRO A 21 -20.36 -32.04 15.57
N SER A 22 -20.86 -30.83 15.29
CA SER A 22 -20.71 -30.17 13.99
C SER A 22 -19.43 -29.34 13.86
N LEU A 23 -18.74 -29.06 14.97
CA LEU A 23 -17.56 -28.20 15.03
C LEU A 23 -16.31 -28.97 15.44
N CYS A 24 -16.45 -29.97 16.31
CA CYS A 24 -15.38 -30.76 16.87
C CYS A 24 -15.52 -32.21 16.38
N GLU A 25 -14.54 -32.69 15.64
CA GLU A 25 -14.39 -34.08 15.23
C GLU A 25 -13.35 -34.76 16.13
N LEU A 26 -13.73 -35.86 16.78
CA LEU A 26 -12.81 -36.72 17.53
C LEU A 26 -12.02 -37.65 16.58
N ILE A 27 -10.70 -37.59 16.65
CA ILE A 27 -9.77 -38.40 15.85
C ILE A 27 -9.15 -39.47 16.73
N THR A 28 -9.50 -40.74 16.51
CA THR A 28 -8.82 -41.86 17.16
C THR A 28 -7.47 -42.10 16.47
N LEU A 29 -6.39 -42.01 17.24
CA LEU A 29 -5.03 -42.19 16.73
C LEU A 29 -4.70 -43.68 16.56
N PRO A 30 -4.02 -44.07 15.46
CA PRO A 30 -3.91 -45.47 15.08
C PRO A 30 -2.88 -46.27 15.88
N ASN A 31 -1.88 -45.61 16.46
CA ASN A 31 -0.84 -46.29 17.22
C ASN A 31 -1.16 -46.23 18.70
N LEU A 32 -1.35 -47.40 19.33
CA LEU A 32 -1.49 -47.49 20.77
C LEU A 32 -0.16 -47.12 21.43
N THR A 33 -0.23 -46.48 22.59
CA THR A 33 0.97 -46.20 23.38
C THR A 33 1.65 -47.49 23.83
N ILE A 34 2.87 -47.38 24.36
CA ILE A 34 3.65 -48.53 24.83
C ILE A 34 2.86 -49.39 25.86
N GLU A 35 2.12 -48.76 26.76
CA GLU A 35 1.30 -49.41 27.79
C GLU A 35 -0.13 -49.72 27.30
N GLY A 36 -0.40 -49.56 26.00
CA GLY A 36 -1.64 -49.98 25.34
C GLY A 36 -2.80 -48.99 25.43
N ARG A 37 -2.54 -47.70 25.71
CA ARG A 37 -3.59 -46.68 25.74
C ARG A 37 -3.95 -46.24 24.32
N THR A 38 -5.24 -45.99 24.11
CA THR A 38 -5.73 -45.27 22.93
C THR A 38 -5.66 -43.77 23.22
N SER A 39 -5.15 -43.00 22.27
CA SER A 39 -5.09 -41.53 22.35
C SER A 39 -6.03 -40.91 21.33
N HIS A 40 -6.58 -39.75 21.66
CA HIS A 40 -7.37 -38.95 20.73
C HIS A 40 -6.76 -37.57 20.47
N ALA A 41 -6.97 -37.10 19.24
CA ALA A 41 -6.86 -35.69 18.88
C ALA A 41 -8.25 -35.17 18.50
N VAL A 42 -8.39 -33.85 18.37
CA VAL A 42 -9.61 -33.23 17.85
C VAL A 42 -9.31 -32.32 16.67
N ARG A 43 -10.24 -32.26 15.72
CA ARG A 43 -10.27 -31.22 14.68
C ARG A 43 -11.43 -30.28 14.93
N LEU A 44 -11.13 -29.00 15.06
CA LEU A 44 -12.11 -27.94 15.20
C LEU A 44 -12.32 -27.20 13.87
N GLY A 45 -13.54 -26.73 13.65
CA GLY A 45 -13.90 -25.82 12.56
C GLY A 45 -15.03 -26.34 11.67
N VAL A 46 -15.66 -25.44 10.91
CA VAL A 46 -16.86 -25.75 10.11
C VAL A 46 -16.55 -26.43 8.77
N GLN A 47 -15.36 -26.19 8.26
CA GLN A 47 -14.95 -26.69 6.95
C GLN A 47 -14.50 -28.14 7.07
N ALA A 48 -14.78 -28.94 6.04
CA ALA A 48 -14.30 -30.31 5.98
C ALA A 48 -12.77 -30.37 5.94
N ALA A 49 -12.19 -31.43 6.52
CA ALA A 49 -10.75 -31.67 6.49
C ALA A 49 -10.16 -31.51 5.09
N ASN A 50 -8.98 -30.89 4.99
CA ASN A 50 -8.23 -30.67 3.75
C ASN A 50 -8.92 -29.78 2.69
N THR A 51 -10.02 -29.10 3.03
CA THR A 51 -10.61 -28.07 2.15
C THR A 51 -10.04 -26.67 2.40
N VAL A 52 -9.56 -26.42 3.61
CA VAL A 52 -8.87 -25.21 4.04
C VAL A 52 -7.54 -25.55 4.70
N ASP A 53 -6.71 -24.52 4.94
CA ASP A 53 -5.45 -24.70 5.68
C ASP A 53 -5.70 -25.10 7.14
N ALA A 54 -4.69 -25.72 7.75
CA ALA A 54 -4.79 -26.23 9.11
C ALA A 54 -3.67 -25.72 10.02
N TYR A 55 -4.06 -25.45 11.26
CA TYR A 55 -3.18 -25.08 12.37
C TYR A 55 -3.14 -26.26 13.35
N TYR A 56 -1.99 -26.92 13.45
CA TYR A 56 -1.81 -28.12 14.26
C TYR A 56 -1.04 -27.82 15.55
N ILE A 57 -1.60 -28.21 16.69
CA ILE A 57 -1.08 -27.89 18.01
C ILE A 57 -0.96 -29.20 18.83
N THR A 58 0.23 -29.46 19.35
CA THR A 58 0.51 -30.61 20.22
C THR A 58 0.88 -30.14 21.62
N GLY A 59 0.63 -31.00 22.61
CA GLY A 59 1.06 -30.76 23.97
C GLY A 59 1.25 -32.06 24.75
N GLY A 60 1.90 -31.95 25.91
CA GLY A 60 2.14 -33.10 26.78
C GLY A 60 3.07 -34.13 26.14
N VAL A 61 4.00 -33.70 25.29
CA VAL A 61 5.06 -34.54 24.71
C VAL A 61 6.01 -35.01 25.82
N HIS A 62 6.44 -34.10 26.70
CA HIS A 62 7.15 -34.47 27.92
C HIS A 62 6.20 -34.62 29.10
N ALA A 63 6.35 -35.72 29.83
CA ALA A 63 5.42 -36.14 30.85
C ALA A 63 5.30 -35.22 32.09
N ARG A 64 6.38 -34.54 32.48
CA ARG A 64 6.43 -33.66 33.67
C ARG A 64 5.84 -32.28 33.46
N GLU A 65 5.64 -31.88 32.21
CA GLU A 65 5.17 -30.55 31.79
C GLU A 65 3.65 -30.52 31.86
N TRP A 66 3.10 -30.67 33.07
CA TRP A 66 1.71 -31.07 33.24
C TRP A 66 0.74 -30.13 32.54
N GLY A 67 0.95 -28.82 32.64
CA GLY A 67 0.03 -27.80 32.14
C GLY A 67 -0.24 -27.75 30.63
N SER A 68 0.58 -28.40 29.79
CA SER A 68 0.38 -28.35 28.32
C SER A 68 -0.97 -28.96 27.90
N CYS A 69 -1.43 -30.00 28.60
CA CYS A 69 -2.72 -30.62 28.31
C CYS A 69 -3.89 -29.69 28.64
N GLU A 70 -3.80 -29.00 29.78
CA GLU A 70 -4.82 -28.07 30.26
C GLU A 70 -5.00 -26.87 29.35
N ILE A 71 -3.89 -26.29 28.88
CA ILE A 71 -3.87 -25.20 27.88
C ILE A 71 -4.71 -25.64 26.66
N LEU A 72 -4.35 -26.76 26.06
CA LEU A 72 -4.94 -27.18 24.80
C LEU A 72 -6.40 -27.65 24.91
N VAL A 73 -6.79 -28.26 26.03
CA VAL A 73 -8.20 -28.58 26.30
C VAL A 73 -9.01 -27.31 26.57
N ASN A 74 -8.45 -26.32 27.28
CA ASN A 74 -9.14 -25.05 27.53
C ASN A 74 -9.35 -24.27 26.23
N LEU A 75 -8.30 -24.11 25.42
CA LEU A 75 -8.38 -23.50 24.10
C LEU A 75 -9.48 -24.13 23.23
N ALA A 76 -9.50 -25.46 23.14
CA ALA A 76 -10.48 -26.18 22.33
C ALA A 76 -11.92 -25.95 22.79
N THR A 77 -12.13 -25.94 24.12
CA THR A 77 -13.43 -25.73 24.75
C THR A 77 -13.91 -24.30 24.54
N ASP A 78 -13.07 -23.32 24.85
CA ASP A 78 -13.41 -21.89 24.76
C ASP A 78 -13.77 -21.49 23.32
N LEU A 79 -13.02 -21.98 22.32
CA LEU A 79 -13.31 -21.70 20.91
C LEU A 79 -14.65 -22.31 20.46
N CYS A 80 -14.95 -23.56 20.84
CA CYS A 80 -16.22 -24.20 20.47
C CYS A 80 -17.42 -23.54 21.16
N ASP A 81 -17.31 -23.23 22.45
CA ASP A 81 -18.36 -22.58 23.23
C ASP A 81 -18.61 -21.17 22.71
N ALA A 82 -17.56 -20.39 22.45
CA ALA A 82 -17.68 -19.03 21.95
C ALA A 82 -18.27 -18.98 20.54
N TYR A 83 -17.84 -19.86 19.64
CA TYR A 83 -18.40 -19.95 18.30
C TYR A 83 -19.90 -20.32 18.34
N THR A 84 -20.26 -21.34 19.11
CA THR A 84 -21.66 -21.79 19.25
C THR A 84 -22.54 -20.72 19.91
N GLY A 85 -22.00 -20.00 20.89
CA GLY A 85 -22.69 -18.90 21.56
C GLY A 85 -22.77 -17.61 20.74
N GLY A 86 -22.01 -17.50 19.64
CA GLY A 86 -21.85 -16.24 18.90
C GLY A 86 -21.17 -15.15 19.73
N THR A 87 -20.31 -15.53 20.68
CA THR A 87 -19.59 -14.63 21.58
C THR A 87 -18.10 -14.58 21.25
N GLY A 88 -17.40 -13.60 21.82
CA GLY A 88 -15.93 -13.60 21.85
C GLY A 88 -15.36 -14.43 23.02
N VAL A 89 -14.03 -14.45 23.14
CA VAL A 89 -13.28 -15.14 24.20
C VAL A 89 -12.38 -14.14 24.94
N GLY A 90 -12.33 -14.19 26.27
CA GLY A 90 -11.55 -13.26 27.09
C GLY A 90 -10.55 -13.95 28.01
N TYR A 91 -9.29 -13.50 27.96
CA TYR A 91 -8.18 -13.96 28.78
C TYR A 91 -7.57 -12.77 29.52
N GLY A 92 -8.02 -12.52 30.75
CA GLY A 92 -7.53 -11.39 31.54
C GLY A 92 -7.74 -10.03 30.85
N GLY A 93 -6.66 -9.36 30.49
CA GLY A 93 -6.66 -8.11 29.74
C GLY A 93 -6.89 -8.24 28.23
N LYS A 94 -6.71 -9.44 27.65
CA LYS A 94 -6.93 -9.72 26.23
C LYS A 94 -8.37 -10.18 25.99
N TYR A 95 -8.99 -9.68 24.93
CA TYR A 95 -10.29 -10.13 24.46
C TYR A 95 -10.26 -10.29 22.94
N PHE A 96 -10.74 -11.43 22.46
CA PHE A 96 -10.98 -11.72 21.05
C PHE A 96 -12.49 -11.64 20.78
N SER A 97 -12.87 -10.89 19.77
CA SER A 97 -14.25 -10.67 19.36
C SER A 97 -14.90 -11.94 18.80
N ALA A 98 -16.24 -11.93 18.74
CA ALA A 98 -16.99 -13.00 18.08
C ALA A 98 -16.62 -13.13 16.59
N ALA A 99 -16.25 -12.02 15.93
CA ALA A 99 -15.83 -12.03 14.54
C ALA A 99 -14.47 -12.71 14.33
N GLU A 100 -13.50 -12.46 15.22
CA GLU A 100 -12.19 -13.14 15.21
C GLU A 100 -12.34 -14.64 15.48
N VAL A 101 -13.14 -15.02 16.48
CA VAL A 101 -13.45 -16.43 16.77
C VAL A 101 -14.11 -17.09 15.55
N LYS A 102 -15.07 -16.41 14.92
CA LYS A 102 -15.72 -16.88 13.69
C LYS A 102 -14.73 -17.04 12.55
N ALA A 103 -13.81 -16.09 12.35
CA ALA A 103 -12.78 -16.18 11.33
C ALA A 103 -11.90 -17.42 11.54
N LEU A 104 -11.41 -17.66 12.76
CA LEU A 104 -10.64 -18.86 13.10
C LEU A 104 -11.39 -20.16 12.80
N MET A 105 -12.63 -20.26 13.27
CA MET A 105 -13.42 -21.49 13.17
C MET A 105 -13.97 -21.76 11.75
N GLU A 106 -14.12 -20.72 10.92
CA GLU A 106 -14.68 -20.84 9.57
C GLU A 106 -13.64 -20.92 8.46
N GLN A 107 -12.43 -20.39 8.68
CA GLN A 107 -11.41 -20.24 7.63
C GLN A 107 -10.28 -21.27 7.71
N ILE A 108 -10.01 -21.86 8.88
CA ILE A 108 -8.99 -22.91 9.05
C ILE A 108 -9.55 -24.11 9.82
N ASN A 109 -8.87 -25.25 9.72
CA ASN A 109 -9.06 -26.34 10.65
C ASN A 109 -8.02 -26.27 11.77
N ILE A 110 -8.45 -26.30 13.04
CA ILE A 110 -7.56 -26.32 14.19
C ILE A 110 -7.46 -27.76 14.69
N LEU A 111 -6.28 -28.36 14.56
CA LEU A 111 -6.00 -29.72 14.99
C LEU A 111 -5.31 -29.66 16.35
N ILE A 112 -5.83 -30.35 17.36
CA ILE A 112 -5.29 -30.32 18.71
C ILE A 112 -5.06 -31.75 19.20
N PHE A 113 -3.82 -32.07 19.55
CA PHE A 113 -3.44 -33.32 20.20
C PHE A 113 -2.84 -33.01 21.58
N PRO A 114 -3.68 -32.95 22.64
CA PRO A 114 -3.30 -32.30 23.89
C PRO A 114 -2.40 -33.14 24.80
N CYS A 115 -2.41 -34.47 24.67
CA CYS A 115 -1.62 -35.38 25.49
C CYS A 115 -0.93 -36.42 24.62
N VAL A 116 0.21 -36.04 24.04
CA VAL A 116 1.01 -36.92 23.19
C VAL A 116 1.55 -38.13 23.96
N ASN A 117 1.99 -37.93 25.20
CA ASN A 117 2.64 -38.96 26.02
C ASN A 117 1.80 -39.34 27.27
N PRO A 118 0.67 -40.03 27.09
CA PRO A 118 -0.21 -40.36 28.22
C PRO A 118 0.44 -41.36 29.19
N ASP A 119 1.25 -42.31 28.71
CA ASP A 119 1.94 -43.28 29.58
C ASP A 119 2.92 -42.60 30.52
N GLY A 120 3.77 -41.73 29.95
CA GLY A 120 4.71 -40.93 30.72
C GLY A 120 3.98 -40.00 31.69
N ARG A 121 2.92 -39.32 31.25
CA ARG A 121 2.13 -38.42 32.12
C ARG A 121 1.54 -39.17 33.31
N ASN A 122 0.89 -40.31 33.07
CA ASN A 122 0.33 -41.15 34.12
C ASN A 122 1.42 -41.59 35.12
N PHE A 123 2.60 -41.96 34.63
CA PHE A 123 3.73 -42.29 35.48
C PHE A 123 4.22 -41.08 36.29
N SER A 124 4.35 -39.91 35.66
CA SER A 124 4.74 -38.66 36.33
C SER A 124 3.78 -38.29 37.47
N GLN A 125 2.47 -38.44 37.25
CA GLN A 125 1.43 -38.14 38.24
C GLN A 125 1.23 -39.23 39.31
N SER A 126 1.90 -40.39 39.19
CA SER A 126 1.75 -41.52 40.13
C SER A 126 2.29 -41.26 41.54
N GLY A 127 3.12 -40.21 41.73
CA GLY A 127 3.62 -39.80 43.03
C GLY A 127 4.80 -38.83 42.95
N VAL A 128 5.13 -38.19 44.07
CA VAL A 128 6.16 -37.13 44.16
C VAL A 128 7.54 -37.59 43.66
N ALA A 129 7.90 -38.87 43.85
CA ALA A 129 9.16 -39.42 43.39
C ALA A 129 9.28 -39.50 41.85
N ASN A 130 8.15 -39.58 41.15
CA ASN A 130 8.07 -39.73 39.70
C ASN A 130 7.67 -38.42 38.99
N ALA A 131 7.29 -37.38 39.74
CA ALA A 131 6.79 -36.11 39.21
C ALA A 131 7.69 -35.50 38.13
N MET A 132 9.00 -35.74 38.19
CA MET A 132 9.97 -35.20 37.23
C MET A 132 10.23 -36.08 35.99
N TRP A 133 9.47 -37.16 35.81
CA TRP A 133 9.59 -38.05 34.65
C TRP A 133 9.28 -37.31 33.34
N ARG A 134 10.16 -37.42 32.35
CA ARG A 134 10.07 -36.70 31.07
C ARG A 134 9.65 -37.60 29.89
N LYS A 135 10.33 -38.73 29.74
CA LYS A 135 10.30 -39.61 28.56
C LYS A 135 8.97 -40.36 28.42
N ASN A 136 8.79 -41.13 27.35
CA ASN A 136 7.71 -42.13 27.27
C ASN A 136 8.00 -43.34 28.20
N ARG A 137 7.34 -44.48 27.99
CA ARG A 137 7.46 -45.68 28.83
C ARG A 137 8.00 -46.92 28.11
N ASP A 138 8.69 -46.77 26.98
CA ASP A 138 9.30 -47.90 26.26
C ASP A 138 10.42 -48.57 27.08
N ALA A 139 10.12 -49.74 27.65
CA ALA A 139 11.08 -50.56 28.36
C ALA A 139 11.88 -51.47 27.43
N ALA A 140 11.37 -51.81 26.25
CA ALA A 140 12.08 -52.65 25.29
C ALA A 140 13.32 -51.94 24.75
N ASP A 141 13.24 -50.62 24.56
CA ASP A 141 14.36 -49.82 24.05
C ASP A 141 15.58 -49.80 24.97
N SER A 142 15.35 -49.92 26.28
CA SER A 142 16.41 -50.03 27.28
C SER A 142 16.86 -51.48 27.56
N GLY A 143 16.39 -52.44 26.75
CA GLY A 143 16.62 -53.87 26.99
C GLY A 143 15.90 -54.42 28.23
N GLY A 144 14.86 -53.74 28.69
CA GLY A 144 14.06 -54.07 29.87
C GLY A 144 14.62 -53.54 31.20
N ASP A 145 15.65 -52.70 31.19
CA ASP A 145 16.24 -52.12 32.41
C ASP A 145 15.28 -51.07 33.03
N PRO A 146 14.71 -51.31 34.23
CA PRO A 146 13.77 -50.41 34.87
C PRO A 146 14.34 -49.02 35.19
N ALA A 147 15.66 -48.91 35.33
CA ALA A 147 16.33 -47.64 35.63
C ALA A 147 16.54 -46.75 34.39
N LYS A 148 16.23 -47.26 33.19
CA LYS A 148 16.55 -46.62 31.90
C LYS A 148 15.38 -46.54 30.93
N ILE A 149 14.17 -46.82 31.40
CA ILE A 149 12.96 -46.88 30.57
C ILE A 149 12.73 -45.54 29.84
N GLY A 150 12.27 -45.64 28.61
CA GLY A 150 11.67 -44.54 27.85
C GLY A 150 12.62 -43.84 26.90
N VAL A 151 12.02 -43.23 25.88
CA VAL A 151 12.63 -42.40 24.84
C VAL A 151 12.10 -40.98 24.97
N ASP A 152 12.96 -39.99 24.72
CA ASP A 152 12.55 -38.61 24.58
C ASP A 152 11.86 -38.42 23.21
N ILE A 153 10.54 -38.25 23.23
CA ILE A 153 9.72 -38.11 22.02
C ILE A 153 10.18 -36.90 21.19
N ASN A 154 10.62 -35.80 21.84
CA ASN A 154 11.13 -34.61 21.15
C ASN A 154 12.63 -34.71 20.78
N ARG A 155 13.16 -35.93 20.73
CA ARG A 155 14.45 -36.30 20.11
C ARG A 155 14.30 -37.45 19.11
N ASN A 156 13.09 -37.98 18.93
CA ASN A 156 12.85 -39.20 18.17
C ASN A 156 12.47 -38.94 16.71
N GLN A 157 12.23 -37.70 16.28
CA GLN A 157 11.81 -37.43 14.91
C GLN A 157 12.92 -37.65 13.89
N ASP A 158 12.55 -37.90 12.63
CA ASP A 158 13.47 -38.05 11.50
C ASP A 158 13.97 -36.69 10.97
N PHE A 159 14.59 -35.91 11.87
CA PHE A 159 15.29 -34.68 11.54
C PHE A 159 16.64 -34.68 12.26
N LEU A 160 17.72 -34.86 11.51
CA LEU A 160 19.09 -34.98 12.05
C LEU A 160 19.22 -35.99 13.20
N TRP A 161 18.35 -37.01 13.26
CA TRP A 161 18.25 -37.98 14.36
C TRP A 161 19.57 -38.68 14.68
N ASN A 162 20.38 -38.97 13.65
CA ASN A 162 21.73 -39.47 13.81
C ASN A 162 22.70 -38.32 14.17
N PHE A 163 22.50 -37.74 15.35
CA PHE A 163 23.20 -36.53 15.79
C PHE A 163 24.73 -36.72 15.86
N ASN A 164 25.21 -37.93 16.17
CA ASN A 164 26.64 -38.27 16.18
C ASN A 164 27.32 -38.08 14.82
N THR A 165 26.54 -38.15 13.73
CA THR A 165 27.03 -37.90 12.37
C THR A 165 26.78 -36.44 11.96
N ALA A 166 25.63 -35.88 12.33
CA ALA A 166 25.19 -34.58 11.87
C ALA A 166 25.96 -33.41 12.52
N PHE A 167 26.24 -33.49 13.82
CA PHE A 167 26.77 -32.39 14.63
C PHE A 167 28.28 -32.47 14.85
N ALA A 168 28.90 -31.31 15.07
CA ALA A 168 30.29 -31.26 15.49
C ALA A 168 30.50 -32.06 16.79
N PRO A 169 31.56 -32.87 16.90
CA PRO A 169 31.82 -33.63 18.13
C PRO A 169 31.86 -32.78 19.40
N SER A 170 32.26 -31.51 19.29
CA SER A 170 32.28 -30.54 20.39
C SER A 170 30.92 -29.92 20.73
N ALA A 171 29.93 -30.00 19.83
CA ALA A 171 28.56 -29.56 20.10
C ALA A 171 27.75 -30.62 20.85
N ILE A 172 28.11 -31.91 20.68
CA ILE A 172 27.41 -33.04 21.29
C ILE A 172 27.52 -33.00 22.82
N ASN A 173 26.37 -32.79 23.47
CA ASN A 173 26.24 -32.76 24.91
C ASN A 173 24.88 -33.32 25.35
N PHE A 174 24.65 -33.44 26.66
CA PHE A 174 23.45 -34.05 27.22
C PHE A 174 22.15 -33.29 26.93
N ALA A 175 22.18 -32.00 26.54
CA ALA A 175 20.99 -31.24 26.19
C ALA A 175 20.58 -31.45 24.72
N LEU A 176 21.56 -31.71 23.84
CA LEU A 176 21.34 -31.92 22.41
C LEU A 176 20.59 -33.22 22.13
N ALA A 177 21.19 -34.36 22.44
CA ALA A 177 20.64 -35.70 22.34
C ALA A 177 21.64 -36.69 22.97
N SER A 178 21.18 -37.89 23.34
CA SER A 178 22.02 -38.93 23.91
C SER A 178 21.68 -40.29 23.32
N SER A 179 22.68 -41.13 23.05
CA SER A 179 22.48 -42.55 22.72
C SER A 179 22.50 -43.48 23.95
N ASP A 180 22.65 -42.92 25.16
CA ASP A 180 22.54 -43.67 26.42
C ASP A 180 21.09 -43.61 26.94
N PRO A 181 20.38 -44.77 27.05
CA PRO A 181 19.01 -44.84 27.55
C PRO A 181 18.80 -44.29 28.96
N SER A 182 19.87 -44.16 29.77
CA SER A 182 19.79 -43.58 31.11
C SER A 182 19.68 -42.05 31.13
N VAL A 183 19.89 -41.38 29.99
CA VAL A 183 19.87 -39.91 29.89
C VAL A 183 18.47 -39.43 29.48
N GLU A 184 18.06 -38.29 30.01
CA GLU A 184 16.74 -37.68 29.78
C GLU A 184 16.44 -37.36 28.31
N THR A 185 17.48 -37.09 27.51
CA THR A 185 17.42 -36.74 26.08
C THR A 185 17.74 -37.95 25.18
N TYR A 186 17.46 -39.17 25.66
CA TYR A 186 17.67 -40.38 24.88
C TYR A 186 16.81 -40.39 23.61
N HIS A 187 17.45 -40.46 22.43
CA HIS A 187 16.78 -40.29 21.13
C HIS A 187 16.10 -41.56 20.57
N GLY A 188 16.25 -42.70 21.26
CA GLY A 188 15.69 -43.99 20.87
C GLY A 188 16.62 -44.83 19.99
N HIS A 189 16.19 -46.04 19.61
CA HIS A 189 16.93 -46.94 18.71
C HIS A 189 16.75 -46.66 17.21
N GLY A 190 15.73 -45.90 16.83
CA GLY A 190 15.48 -45.48 15.45
C GLY A 190 14.62 -44.21 15.37
N ALA A 191 14.72 -43.47 14.27
CA ALA A 191 13.87 -42.30 14.04
C ALA A 191 12.41 -42.69 13.81
N GLY A 192 11.47 -41.97 14.41
CA GLY A 192 10.03 -42.15 14.27
C GLY A 192 9.51 -43.49 14.77
N THR A 193 10.23 -44.13 15.69
CA THR A 193 9.93 -45.49 16.15
C THR A 193 8.90 -45.51 17.28
N GLU A 194 8.85 -44.47 18.11
CA GLU A 194 7.90 -44.42 19.22
C GLU A 194 6.45 -44.25 18.72
N PRO A 195 5.47 -45.00 19.26
CA PRO A 195 4.07 -44.87 18.87
C PRO A 195 3.53 -43.45 19.00
N GLU A 196 3.98 -42.71 20.03
CA GLU A 196 3.62 -41.31 20.25
C GLU A 196 4.13 -40.40 19.11
N THR A 197 5.38 -40.58 18.68
CA THR A 197 5.96 -39.90 17.52
C THR A 197 5.21 -40.23 16.23
N GLN A 198 4.86 -41.52 16.05
CA GLN A 198 4.10 -41.98 14.88
C GLN A 198 2.70 -41.36 14.82
N ASN A 199 2.06 -41.09 15.94
CA ASN A 199 0.76 -40.41 15.99
C ASN A 199 0.84 -38.92 15.62
N ILE A 200 1.90 -38.22 16.02
CA ILE A 200 2.16 -36.85 15.51
C ILE A 200 2.30 -36.89 13.98
N ASN A 201 3.09 -37.84 13.48
CA ASN A 201 3.36 -37.99 12.05
C ASN A 201 2.13 -38.43 11.26
N TYR A 202 1.23 -39.21 11.88
CA TYR A 202 -0.05 -39.61 11.31
C TYR A 202 -0.94 -38.39 11.01
N ILE A 203 -1.07 -37.44 11.95
CA ILE A 203 -1.84 -36.20 11.72
C ILE A 203 -1.20 -35.40 10.58
N HIS A 204 0.12 -35.23 10.60
CA HIS A 204 0.88 -34.59 9.53
C HIS A 204 0.74 -35.27 8.15
N GLY A 205 0.51 -36.58 8.12
CA GLY A 205 0.26 -37.35 6.89
C GLY A 205 -1.19 -37.33 6.42
N THR A 206 -2.14 -37.23 7.35
CA THR A 206 -3.59 -37.27 7.09
C THR A 206 -4.12 -35.91 6.66
N TYR A 207 -3.65 -34.83 7.30
CA TYR A 207 -4.07 -33.48 7.02
C TYR A 207 -3.00 -32.77 6.16
N THR A 208 -3.14 -32.88 4.85
CA THR A 208 -2.17 -32.43 3.85
C THR A 208 -2.11 -30.91 3.68
N ARG A 209 -2.93 -30.16 4.43
CA ARG A 209 -2.99 -28.70 4.41
C ARG A 209 -2.52 -28.04 5.70
N ILE A 210 -1.79 -28.77 6.56
CA ILE A 210 -1.15 -28.15 7.73
C ILE A 210 -0.10 -27.14 7.25
N LYS A 211 -0.30 -25.87 7.64
CA LYS A 211 0.57 -24.72 7.33
C LYS A 211 1.28 -24.17 8.55
N TRP A 212 0.74 -24.42 9.74
CA TRP A 212 1.32 -23.97 11.00
C TRP A 212 1.30 -25.11 12.01
N TYR A 213 2.40 -25.26 12.74
CA TYR A 213 2.58 -26.27 13.77
C TYR A 213 3.14 -25.63 15.05
N VAL A 214 2.55 -25.92 16.21
CA VAL A 214 3.05 -25.46 17.51
C VAL A 214 3.11 -26.63 18.48
N ASP A 215 4.28 -26.86 19.08
CA ASP A 215 4.47 -27.83 20.15
C ASP A 215 4.56 -27.13 21.52
N VAL A 216 3.63 -27.43 22.43
CA VAL A 216 3.47 -26.73 23.71
C VAL A 216 4.18 -27.48 24.84
N HIS A 217 5.25 -26.88 25.33
CA HIS A 217 6.22 -27.36 26.31
C HIS A 217 6.37 -26.43 27.53
N SER A 218 7.10 -26.88 28.56
CA SER A 218 7.63 -25.98 29.58
C SER A 218 9.04 -26.39 30.06
N PHE A 219 9.87 -25.46 30.56
CA PHE A 219 9.59 -24.06 30.87
C PHE A 219 10.71 -23.14 30.37
N SER A 220 10.36 -21.89 30.10
CA SER A 220 11.31 -20.76 29.97
C SER A 220 10.66 -19.42 29.64
N GLN A 221 9.36 -19.38 29.36
CA GLN A 221 8.64 -18.23 28.82
C GLN A 221 9.14 -17.82 27.42
N ASP A 222 9.29 -18.80 26.54
CA ASP A 222 9.74 -18.58 25.16
C ASP A 222 8.68 -19.03 24.13
N ILE A 223 8.73 -18.45 22.95
CA ILE A 223 8.28 -19.10 21.72
C ILE A 223 9.47 -19.22 20.77
N LEU A 224 9.81 -20.45 20.45
CA LEU A 224 10.92 -20.82 19.61
C LEU A 224 10.43 -21.06 18.19
N TYR A 225 11.15 -20.56 17.20
CA TYR A 225 10.95 -20.94 15.79
C TYR A 225 12.19 -21.68 15.28
N ILE A 226 12.02 -22.51 14.26
CA ILE A 226 13.14 -23.24 13.65
C ILE A 226 14.20 -22.26 13.12
N TRP A 227 15.48 -22.59 13.10
CA TRP A 227 16.02 -23.92 13.35
C TRP A 227 16.48 -24.16 14.79
N GLY A 228 16.39 -25.42 15.23
CA GLY A 228 16.96 -25.91 16.48
C GLY A 228 18.40 -26.41 16.37
N ASP A 229 18.91 -26.72 15.18
CA ASP A 229 20.22 -27.35 14.97
C ASP A 229 21.37 -26.35 14.87
N ASP A 230 21.18 -25.20 14.22
CA ASP A 230 22.20 -24.14 14.09
C ASP A 230 21.64 -22.72 13.86
N GLU A 231 22.53 -21.72 13.84
CA GLU A 231 22.18 -20.35 13.45
C GLU A 231 21.66 -20.31 12.00
N SER A 232 20.62 -19.52 11.73
CA SER A 232 20.01 -19.46 10.39
C SER A 232 20.74 -18.53 9.43
N GLN A 233 20.70 -18.83 8.13
CA GLN A 233 21.14 -17.94 7.05
C GLN A 233 20.33 -18.14 5.76
N PHE A 234 20.35 -17.14 4.87
CA PHE A 234 19.56 -17.14 3.61
C PHE A 234 20.40 -16.86 2.35
N THR A 235 21.73 -16.92 2.47
CA THR A 235 22.69 -16.55 1.41
C THR A 235 23.29 -17.73 0.65
N ASP A 236 23.48 -18.88 1.29
CA ASP A 236 24.02 -20.10 0.68
C ASP A 236 23.03 -21.27 0.86
N PRO A 237 22.20 -21.57 -0.14
CA PRO A 237 21.22 -22.64 -0.02
C PRO A 237 21.87 -24.05 0.10
N ASN A 238 23.18 -24.20 -0.09
CA ASN A 238 23.86 -25.49 0.05
C ASN A 238 24.15 -25.86 1.50
N MET A 239 24.27 -24.88 2.41
CA MET A 239 24.45 -25.10 3.85
C MET A 239 23.12 -25.53 4.48
N ASN A 240 22.72 -26.76 4.19
CA ASN A 240 21.46 -27.31 4.67
C ASN A 240 21.62 -28.72 5.24
N PHE A 241 20.65 -29.14 6.07
CA PHE A 241 20.62 -30.42 6.79
C PHE A 241 20.65 -31.66 5.88
N LEU A 242 20.25 -31.55 4.59
CA LEU A 242 20.31 -32.65 3.63
C LEU A 242 21.69 -32.85 3.00
N ASN A 243 22.57 -31.85 3.10
CA ASN A 243 23.87 -31.89 2.43
C ASN A 243 24.92 -32.59 3.32
N PRO A 244 25.39 -33.80 2.95
CA PRO A 244 26.32 -34.57 3.76
C PRO A 244 27.71 -33.93 3.87
N ALA A 245 28.04 -32.94 3.02
CA ALA A 245 29.29 -32.20 3.13
C ALA A 245 29.42 -31.43 4.45
N TYR A 246 28.30 -31.14 5.12
CA TYR A 246 28.26 -30.40 6.39
C TYR A 246 28.03 -31.31 7.62
N ASN A 247 28.05 -32.63 7.44
CA ASN A 247 28.08 -33.56 8.57
C ASN A 247 29.30 -33.28 9.45
N GLY A 248 29.09 -33.29 10.76
CA GLY A 248 30.15 -33.02 11.75
C GLY A 248 30.47 -31.54 11.95
N GLN A 249 29.63 -30.62 11.47
CA GLN A 249 29.88 -29.17 11.57
C GLN A 249 28.83 -28.42 12.41
N ARG A 250 27.62 -28.98 12.56
CA ARG A 250 26.49 -28.30 13.20
C ARG A 250 26.65 -28.12 14.70
N GLY A 251 25.98 -27.11 15.25
CA GLY A 251 25.70 -26.94 16.67
C GLY A 251 26.67 -26.00 17.41
N LEU A 252 27.49 -25.23 16.70
CA LEU A 252 28.53 -24.37 17.28
C LEU A 252 28.22 -22.89 17.03
N VAL A 253 28.04 -22.13 18.11
CA VAL A 253 27.73 -20.70 18.03
C VAL A 253 28.85 -19.92 17.33
N GLY A 254 28.49 -19.13 16.30
CA GLY A 254 29.38 -18.20 15.61
C GLY A 254 30.43 -18.87 14.72
N ASP A 255 30.22 -20.13 14.34
CA ASP A 255 31.12 -20.86 13.46
C ASP A 255 30.82 -20.59 11.96
N ALA A 256 31.38 -21.41 11.07
CA ALA A 256 31.20 -21.22 9.63
C ALA A 256 29.88 -21.79 9.11
N TYR A 257 29.32 -22.81 9.76
CA TYR A 257 28.08 -23.45 9.30
C TYR A 257 26.88 -22.68 9.85
N ARG A 258 25.88 -22.49 8.99
CA ARG A 258 24.60 -21.88 9.36
C ARG A 258 23.50 -22.50 8.50
N GLU A 259 22.42 -22.92 9.13
CA GLU A 259 21.35 -23.67 8.48
C GLU A 259 20.55 -22.77 7.53
N ALA A 260 20.36 -23.23 6.29
CA ALA A 260 19.68 -22.46 5.26
C ALA A 260 18.19 -22.32 5.54
N ILE A 261 17.67 -21.10 5.37
CA ILE A 261 16.24 -20.79 5.36
C ILE A 261 15.95 -19.72 4.31
N SER A 262 14.74 -19.73 3.74
CA SER A 262 14.26 -18.63 2.91
C SER A 262 14.08 -17.37 3.75
N GLU A 263 14.52 -16.21 3.24
CA GLU A 263 14.30 -14.91 3.89
C GLU A 263 12.80 -14.66 4.16
N GLY A 264 11.93 -15.00 3.19
CA GLY A 264 10.48 -14.86 3.34
C GLY A 264 9.88 -15.79 4.40
N ASP A 265 10.40 -17.02 4.53
CA ASP A 265 9.90 -17.98 5.51
C ASP A 265 10.31 -17.57 6.94
N LEU A 266 11.57 -17.10 7.10
CA LEU A 266 12.06 -16.59 8.39
C LEU A 266 11.26 -15.37 8.86
N SER A 267 11.01 -14.40 7.96
CA SER A 267 10.18 -13.23 8.28
C SER A 267 8.76 -13.63 8.67
N ALA A 268 8.14 -14.58 7.96
CA ALA A 268 6.80 -15.06 8.29
C ALA A 268 6.75 -15.70 9.68
N MET A 269 7.73 -16.56 10.03
CA MET A 269 7.81 -17.17 11.36
C MET A 269 8.00 -16.14 12.47
N GLN A 270 8.87 -15.15 12.26
CA GLN A 270 9.09 -14.10 13.24
C GLN A 270 7.83 -13.27 13.50
N ASN A 271 7.05 -12.95 12.46
CA ASN A 271 5.78 -12.24 12.61
C ASN A 271 4.77 -13.05 13.43
N LEU A 272 4.59 -14.34 13.09
CA LEU A 272 3.72 -15.25 13.82
C LEU A 272 4.11 -15.39 15.30
N ALA A 273 5.41 -15.53 15.58
CA ALA A 273 5.93 -15.58 16.95
C ALA A 273 5.75 -14.25 17.72
N ASN A 274 5.85 -13.12 17.03
CA ASN A 274 5.58 -11.82 17.63
C ASN A 274 4.08 -11.63 17.94
N ALA A 275 3.18 -12.10 17.06
CA ALA A 275 1.74 -12.08 17.31
C ALA A 275 1.34 -12.90 18.55
N PHE A 276 1.98 -14.06 18.74
CA PHE A 276 1.85 -14.88 19.95
C PHE A 276 2.27 -14.08 21.20
N THR A 277 3.49 -13.55 21.22
CA THR A 277 4.02 -12.84 22.41
C THR A 277 3.25 -11.56 22.71
N SER A 278 2.75 -10.86 21.70
CA SER A 278 1.98 -9.63 21.86
C SER A 278 0.60 -9.90 22.47
N SER A 279 -0.13 -10.89 21.94
CA SER A 279 -1.44 -11.28 22.47
C SER A 279 -1.34 -11.83 23.90
N LEU A 280 -0.30 -12.60 24.19
CA LEU A 280 0.00 -13.09 25.53
C LEU A 280 0.29 -11.93 26.51
N ALA A 281 1.11 -10.96 26.10
CA ALA A 281 1.47 -9.83 26.95
C ALA A 281 0.26 -8.96 27.32
N GLU A 282 -0.75 -8.86 26.45
CA GLU A 282 -2.00 -8.13 26.73
C GLU A 282 -2.85 -8.76 27.85
N VAL A 283 -2.66 -10.04 28.18
CA VAL A 283 -3.40 -10.73 29.25
C VAL A 283 -3.11 -10.13 30.61
N ARG A 284 -1.83 -9.99 30.97
CA ARG A 284 -1.41 -9.48 32.29
C ARG A 284 -0.03 -8.81 32.34
N GLY A 285 0.57 -8.52 31.18
CA GLY A 285 1.89 -7.89 31.07
C GLY A 285 3.08 -8.85 31.15
N THR A 286 2.85 -10.16 31.10
CA THR A 286 3.92 -11.17 31.06
C THR A 286 4.62 -11.11 29.70
N LEU A 287 5.96 -11.04 29.68
CA LEU A 287 6.73 -10.96 28.45
C LEU A 287 7.39 -12.31 28.15
N TYR A 288 6.95 -12.95 27.07
CA TYR A 288 7.62 -14.12 26.49
C TYR A 288 8.60 -13.67 25.42
N GLN A 289 9.67 -14.44 25.21
CA GLN A 289 10.68 -14.11 24.20
C GLN A 289 10.49 -14.96 22.94
N ALA A 290 10.39 -14.30 21.78
CA ALA A 290 10.48 -14.94 20.48
C ALA A 290 11.95 -15.06 20.02
N LYS A 291 12.44 -16.27 19.73
CA LYS A 291 13.83 -16.50 19.29
C LYS A 291 13.97 -17.81 18.49
N PRO A 292 15.07 -18.00 17.72
CA PRO A 292 15.35 -19.30 17.10
C PRO A 292 15.53 -20.40 18.16
N GLY A 293 15.14 -21.64 17.85
CA GLY A 293 15.30 -22.79 18.75
C GLY A 293 16.75 -22.98 19.19
N PHE A 294 17.69 -22.81 18.26
CA PHE A 294 19.13 -22.87 18.53
C PHE A 294 19.60 -21.86 19.61
N SER A 295 18.94 -20.71 19.74
CA SER A 295 19.27 -19.70 20.77
C SER A 295 18.95 -20.16 22.19
N LEU A 296 18.18 -21.25 22.36
CA LEU A 296 18.03 -21.92 23.64
C LEU A 296 19.25 -22.85 23.86
N TYR A 297 19.44 -23.81 22.95
CA TYR A 297 20.61 -24.67 22.80
C TYR A 297 20.47 -25.51 21.51
N PRO A 298 21.55 -26.12 20.97
CA PRO A 298 21.46 -26.98 19.79
C PRO A 298 20.63 -28.24 20.07
N THR A 299 19.77 -28.63 19.14
CA THR A 299 18.86 -29.78 19.26
C THR A 299 18.83 -30.64 18.00
N SER A 300 18.38 -31.89 18.15
CA SER A 300 18.24 -32.89 17.09
C SER A 300 16.96 -33.69 17.32
N GLY A 301 16.29 -34.12 16.25
CA GLY A 301 15.12 -35.00 16.32
C GLY A 301 13.89 -34.35 16.96
N THR A 302 13.78 -33.04 16.91
CA THR A 302 12.67 -32.25 17.46
C THR A 302 11.45 -32.25 16.54
N ASN A 303 10.27 -32.07 17.12
CA ASN A 303 8.99 -32.07 16.42
C ASN A 303 8.81 -30.86 15.48
N ASP A 304 9.25 -29.67 15.92
CA ASP A 304 9.14 -28.44 15.14
C ASP A 304 10.08 -28.43 13.92
N ASP A 305 11.36 -28.75 14.10
CA ASP A 305 12.30 -28.86 12.98
C ASP A 305 11.88 -29.96 11.99
N TYR A 306 11.36 -31.09 12.47
CA TYR A 306 10.76 -32.10 11.62
C TYR A 306 9.55 -31.56 10.84
N ALA A 307 8.59 -30.93 11.51
CA ALA A 307 7.38 -30.41 10.88
C ALA A 307 7.68 -29.45 9.71
N TYR A 308 8.65 -28.55 9.89
CA TYR A 308 9.10 -27.65 8.82
C TYR A 308 9.93 -28.39 7.76
N SER A 309 10.94 -29.17 8.14
CA SER A 309 11.88 -29.81 7.19
C SER A 309 11.25 -30.81 6.22
N ARG A 310 10.08 -31.38 6.55
CA ARG A 310 9.36 -32.36 5.69
C ARG A 310 9.22 -31.93 4.23
N HIS A 311 8.89 -30.66 3.97
CA HIS A 311 8.70 -30.17 2.60
C HIS A 311 10.03 -29.98 1.84
N ILE A 312 11.14 -29.83 2.56
CA ILE A 312 12.50 -29.74 2.00
C ILE A 312 12.97 -31.15 1.63
N SER A 313 12.73 -32.13 2.50
CA SER A 313 13.05 -33.54 2.25
C SER A 313 12.16 -34.18 1.18
N ASP A 314 10.87 -33.82 1.14
CA ASP A 314 9.89 -34.28 0.17
C ASP A 314 8.95 -33.14 -0.25
N SER A 315 9.20 -32.58 -1.44
CA SER A 315 8.42 -31.47 -2.00
C SER A 315 6.92 -31.75 -2.19
N SER A 316 6.47 -33.00 -2.08
CA SER A 316 5.03 -33.33 -2.11
C SER A 316 4.31 -33.05 -0.77
N LYS A 317 5.07 -32.84 0.31
CA LYS A 317 4.53 -32.52 1.63
C LYS A 317 4.24 -31.03 1.78
N SER A 318 3.29 -30.69 2.64
CA SER A 318 2.98 -29.29 2.93
C SER A 318 4.15 -28.63 3.66
N LYS A 319 4.48 -27.40 3.25
CA LYS A 319 5.31 -26.49 4.05
C LYS A 319 4.51 -26.07 5.28
N SER A 320 5.02 -26.38 6.47
CA SER A 320 4.42 -26.03 7.76
C SER A 320 5.40 -25.17 8.56
N PHE A 321 5.06 -23.91 8.83
CA PHE A 321 5.84 -23.09 9.75
C PHE A 321 5.69 -23.62 11.18
N ALA A 322 6.80 -23.85 11.86
CA ALA A 322 6.83 -24.66 13.07
C ALA A 322 7.44 -23.91 14.24
N PHE A 323 6.85 -24.11 15.43
CA PHE A 323 7.23 -23.42 16.65
C PHE A 323 7.19 -24.36 17.85
N THR A 324 7.96 -24.02 18.88
CA THR A 324 7.88 -24.61 20.21
C THR A 324 7.54 -23.51 21.22
N VAL A 325 6.50 -23.68 22.03
CA VAL A 325 6.16 -22.75 23.12
C VAL A 325 6.67 -23.34 24.42
N GLU A 326 7.45 -22.58 25.20
CA GLU A 326 7.93 -22.98 26.52
C GLU A 326 7.24 -22.14 27.59
N TRP A 327 6.14 -22.63 28.17
CA TRP A 327 5.32 -21.85 29.09
C TRP A 327 5.86 -21.83 30.52
N GLY A 328 5.53 -20.77 31.25
CA GLY A 328 5.84 -20.60 32.66
C GLY A 328 7.35 -20.64 33.00
N THR A 329 7.65 -20.72 34.29
CA THR A 329 9.02 -20.74 34.82
C THR A 329 9.37 -22.03 35.58
N THR A 330 8.42 -22.96 35.66
CA THR A 330 8.56 -24.25 36.33
C THR A 330 7.66 -25.27 35.66
N PHE A 331 8.00 -26.56 35.70
CA PHE A 331 7.19 -27.63 35.10
C PHE A 331 5.80 -27.83 35.72
N GLN A 332 5.65 -27.55 37.03
CA GLN A 332 4.44 -27.86 37.82
C GLN A 332 4.13 -26.70 38.78
N PRO A 333 3.77 -25.51 38.27
CA PRO A 333 3.44 -24.37 39.12
C PRO A 333 2.21 -24.66 40.01
N PRO A 334 1.99 -23.91 41.10
CA PRO A 334 0.73 -23.96 41.83
C PRO A 334 -0.44 -23.71 40.88
N TRP A 335 -1.56 -24.41 41.07
CA TRP A 335 -2.71 -24.32 40.16
C TRP A 335 -3.18 -22.88 39.90
N THR A 336 -3.15 -22.01 40.92
CA THR A 336 -3.52 -20.60 40.77
C THR A 336 -2.65 -19.84 39.77
N GLU A 337 -1.39 -20.25 39.61
CA GLU A 337 -0.52 -19.68 38.58
C GLU A 337 -0.71 -20.39 37.24
N MET A 338 -0.95 -21.72 37.24
CA MET A 338 -1.32 -22.44 36.02
C MET A 338 -2.55 -21.85 35.35
N GLU A 339 -3.57 -21.44 36.12
CA GLU A 339 -4.76 -20.74 35.60
C GLU A 339 -4.42 -19.43 34.88
N ASN A 340 -3.35 -18.73 35.29
CA ASN A 340 -2.89 -17.55 34.58
C ASN A 340 -2.07 -17.92 33.35
N ILE A 341 -1.25 -18.98 33.42
CA ILE A 341 -0.47 -19.48 32.29
C ILE A 341 -1.39 -19.99 31.18
N ILE A 342 -2.49 -20.67 31.50
CA ILE A 342 -3.51 -21.08 30.52
C ILE A 342 -4.01 -19.86 29.74
N LYS A 343 -4.42 -18.81 30.45
CA LYS A 343 -4.89 -17.55 29.83
C LYS A 343 -3.81 -16.90 28.97
N ASP A 344 -2.57 -16.84 29.46
CA ASP A 344 -1.42 -16.26 28.76
C ASP A 344 -1.19 -17.00 27.42
N VAL A 345 -1.08 -18.34 27.47
CA VAL A 345 -0.72 -19.16 26.31
C VAL A 345 -1.88 -19.30 25.34
N ASP A 346 -3.12 -19.47 25.79
CA ASP A 346 -4.31 -19.54 24.91
C ASP A 346 -4.48 -18.24 24.12
N ALA A 347 -4.27 -17.09 24.78
CA ALA A 347 -4.25 -15.81 24.08
C ALA A 347 -3.14 -15.72 23.03
N GLY A 348 -1.94 -16.22 23.34
CA GLY A 348 -0.85 -16.32 22.37
C GLY A 348 -1.19 -17.22 21.18
N LEU A 349 -1.76 -18.40 21.42
CA LEU A 349 -2.12 -19.37 20.38
C LEU A 349 -3.19 -18.84 19.44
N ILE A 350 -4.22 -18.15 19.96
CA ILE A 350 -5.25 -17.48 19.17
C ILE A 350 -4.65 -16.33 18.37
N GLY A 351 -3.79 -15.51 18.99
CA GLY A 351 -3.10 -14.41 18.32
C GLY A 351 -2.26 -14.88 17.12
N LEU A 352 -1.51 -15.97 17.28
CA LEU A 352 -0.76 -16.60 16.19
C LEU A 352 -1.71 -17.09 15.09
N GLY A 353 -2.83 -17.73 15.45
CA GLY A 353 -3.83 -18.20 14.49
C GLY A 353 -4.49 -17.08 13.67
N LEU A 354 -4.78 -15.93 14.29
CA LEU A 354 -5.35 -14.77 13.60
C LEU A 354 -4.33 -14.12 12.65
N GLU A 355 -3.07 -13.99 13.08
CA GLU A 355 -1.97 -13.52 12.22
C GLU A 355 -1.75 -14.48 11.03
N ALA A 356 -1.81 -15.80 11.26
CA ALA A 356 -1.77 -16.81 10.21
C ALA A 356 -2.90 -16.66 9.18
N LEU A 357 -4.08 -16.22 9.65
CA LEU A 357 -5.22 -15.87 8.80
C LEU A 357 -5.14 -14.45 8.22
N GLY A 358 -4.07 -13.69 8.45
CA GLY A 358 -3.97 -12.29 8.02
C GLY A 358 -5.16 -11.43 8.45
N VAL A 359 -5.80 -11.79 9.56
CA VAL A 359 -6.93 -11.07 10.13
C VAL A 359 -6.39 -9.88 10.90
N ASP A 360 -6.75 -8.68 10.44
CA ASP A 360 -6.29 -7.43 11.03
C ASP A 360 -7.39 -6.37 10.93
N SER A 361 -7.34 -5.37 11.80
CA SER A 361 -8.12 -4.16 11.67
C SER A 361 -7.27 -2.94 12.00
N PHE A 362 -7.45 -1.87 11.24
CA PHE A 362 -6.64 -0.66 11.42
C PHE A 362 -7.31 0.57 10.80
N ILE A 363 -6.83 1.74 11.22
CA ILE A 363 -7.26 3.03 10.69
C ILE A 363 -6.13 3.64 9.86
N VAL A 364 -6.46 4.07 8.65
CA VAL A 364 -5.57 4.86 7.80
C VAL A 364 -6.06 6.31 7.83
N THR A 365 -5.26 7.23 8.35
CA THR A 365 -5.61 8.66 8.32
C THR A 365 -5.21 9.29 6.99
N ASN A 366 -6.10 10.10 6.41
CA ASN A 366 -5.82 10.88 5.21
C ASN A 366 -5.75 12.37 5.56
N ARG A 367 -6.86 12.90 6.11
CA ARG A 367 -6.91 14.21 6.77
C ARG A 367 -6.94 14.00 8.28
N ASP A 368 -5.76 14.07 8.90
CA ASP A 368 -5.61 13.92 10.36
C ASP A 368 -5.64 15.24 11.12
N THR A 369 -5.64 16.39 10.43
CA THR A 369 -5.61 17.71 11.05
C THR A 369 -6.76 18.57 10.52
N PHE A 370 -7.50 19.20 11.44
CA PHE A 370 -8.60 20.11 11.13
C PHE A 370 -8.36 21.44 11.80
N SER A 371 -8.58 22.54 11.09
CA SER A 371 -8.47 23.89 11.64
C SER A 371 -9.83 24.49 11.96
N SER A 372 -9.95 25.14 13.12
CA SER A 372 -11.16 25.89 13.50
C SER A 372 -11.58 26.95 12.47
N TYR A 373 -10.62 27.47 11.71
CA TYR A 373 -10.86 28.50 10.70
C TYR A 373 -11.43 27.92 9.41
N GLU A 374 -10.98 26.72 9.02
CA GLU A 374 -11.59 25.96 7.93
C GLU A 374 -12.99 25.52 8.32
N VAL A 375 -13.18 25.01 9.55
CA VAL A 375 -14.49 24.59 10.06
C VAL A 375 -15.50 25.75 10.09
N ALA A 376 -15.03 26.99 10.23
CA ALA A 376 -15.89 28.17 10.10
C ALA A 376 -16.39 28.44 8.66
N THR A 377 -15.90 27.71 7.66
CA THR A 377 -16.28 27.82 6.23
C THR A 377 -16.86 26.52 5.68
N THR A 378 -16.30 25.38 6.08
CA THR A 378 -16.58 24.06 5.54
C THR A 378 -16.78 23.13 6.74
N LEU A 379 -17.96 22.56 6.89
CA LEU A 379 -18.29 21.71 8.03
C LEU A 379 -18.07 20.22 7.77
N THR A 380 -17.89 19.85 6.50
CA THR A 380 -17.90 18.47 6.03
C THR A 380 -16.64 18.18 5.22
N TYR A 381 -15.95 17.10 5.58
CA TYR A 381 -14.65 16.73 5.03
C TYR A 381 -14.67 15.28 4.54
N PRO A 382 -14.88 15.05 3.24
CA PRO A 382 -14.92 13.70 2.66
C PRO A 382 -13.54 13.02 2.72
N ASP A 383 -13.55 11.69 2.62
CA ASP A 383 -12.35 10.83 2.55
C ASP A 383 -11.30 11.13 3.64
N SER A 384 -11.76 11.48 4.85
CA SER A 384 -10.87 11.96 5.93
C SER A 384 -10.05 10.82 6.53
N PHE A 385 -10.63 9.64 6.67
CA PHE A 385 -9.92 8.44 7.13
C PHE A 385 -10.62 7.18 6.64
N TYR A 386 -9.88 6.08 6.66
CA TYR A 386 -10.34 4.76 6.26
C TYR A 386 -10.29 3.81 7.47
N VAL A 387 -11.33 3.03 7.70
CA VAL A 387 -11.30 1.91 8.65
C VAL A 387 -11.28 0.63 7.83
N ILE A 388 -10.23 -0.16 8.02
CA ILE A 388 -9.96 -1.33 7.20
C ILE A 388 -10.06 -2.58 8.06
N TYR A 389 -10.79 -3.57 7.56
CA TYR A 389 -10.86 -4.92 8.11
C TYR A 389 -10.32 -5.89 7.07
N ASP A 390 -9.27 -6.61 7.43
CA ASP A 390 -8.54 -7.50 6.53
C ASP A 390 -8.75 -8.96 6.90
N GLY A 391 -8.70 -9.86 5.92
CA GLY A 391 -8.90 -11.30 6.15
C GLY A 391 -10.34 -11.71 6.54
N PHE A 392 -11.33 -10.83 6.42
CA PHE A 392 -12.73 -11.14 6.73
C PHE A 392 -13.58 -11.36 5.48
N ALA A 393 -14.52 -12.32 5.53
CA ALA A 393 -15.55 -12.41 4.52
C ALA A 393 -16.57 -11.27 4.72
N PRO A 394 -16.93 -10.47 3.70
CA PRO A 394 -17.90 -9.39 3.87
C PRO A 394 -19.20 -9.83 4.52
N SER A 395 -19.74 -10.99 4.11
CA SER A 395 -20.96 -11.56 4.67
C SER A 395 -20.83 -11.94 6.14
N SER A 396 -19.64 -12.30 6.63
CA SER A 396 -19.44 -12.64 8.05
C SER A 396 -19.55 -11.42 8.96
N LEU A 397 -19.29 -10.23 8.42
CA LEU A 397 -19.47 -8.94 9.10
C LEU A 397 -20.79 -8.24 8.76
N GLY A 398 -21.65 -8.84 7.92
CA GLY A 398 -22.90 -8.23 7.46
C GLY A 398 -22.72 -7.15 6.41
N VAL A 399 -21.63 -7.21 5.63
CA VAL A 399 -21.28 -6.26 4.57
C VAL A 399 -21.68 -6.83 3.19
N PRO A 400 -22.32 -6.03 2.32
CA PRO A 400 -22.82 -4.68 2.56
C PRO A 400 -24.09 -4.69 3.43
N GLY A 401 -24.22 -3.71 4.33
CA GLY A 401 -25.43 -3.53 5.18
C GLY A 401 -25.13 -3.16 6.63
N ALA A 402 -23.93 -3.48 7.10
CA ALA A 402 -23.39 -3.06 8.39
C ALA A 402 -22.11 -2.23 8.19
N SER A 403 -21.82 -1.35 9.13
CA SER A 403 -20.62 -0.51 9.12
C SER A 403 -20.09 -0.29 10.55
N PRO A 404 -18.80 0.07 10.70
CA PRO A 404 -18.24 0.45 11.98
C PRO A 404 -18.99 1.62 12.63
N THR A 405 -19.11 1.58 13.94
CA THR A 405 -19.52 2.74 14.73
C THR A 405 -18.28 3.58 15.03
N ILE A 406 -18.36 4.88 14.78
CA ILE A 406 -17.27 5.83 15.03
C ILE A 406 -17.63 6.74 16.20
N GLN A 407 -16.68 6.95 17.09
CA GLN A 407 -16.74 7.96 18.14
C GLN A 407 -15.47 8.81 18.12
N PHE A 408 -15.62 10.13 18.23
CA PHE A 408 -14.49 11.02 18.49
C PHE A 408 -14.37 11.24 19.99
N LEU A 409 -13.22 10.91 20.56
CA LEU A 409 -12.96 10.98 21.99
C LEU A 409 -11.96 12.10 22.31
N ASP A 410 -12.13 12.72 23.48
CA ASP A 410 -11.19 13.74 23.98
C ASP A 410 -9.84 13.17 24.44
N SER A 411 -9.81 11.87 24.74
CA SER A 411 -8.68 11.10 25.21
C SER A 411 -9.01 9.62 25.02
N ILE A 412 -8.00 8.76 25.05
CA ILE A 412 -8.21 7.31 24.93
C ILE A 412 -8.95 6.81 26.18
N GLY A 413 -10.16 6.26 25.98
CA GLY A 413 -11.06 5.88 27.08
C GLY A 413 -11.83 7.06 27.70
N GLY A 414 -11.72 8.26 27.12
CA GLY A 414 -12.42 9.47 27.53
C GLY A 414 -13.86 9.55 26.99
N GLY A 415 -14.47 10.74 27.14
CA GLY A 415 -15.85 10.99 26.73
C GLY A 415 -15.97 11.37 25.24
N PRO A 416 -17.13 11.13 24.60
CA PRO A 416 -17.35 11.52 23.21
C PRO A 416 -17.44 13.05 23.05
N ILE A 417 -16.88 13.56 21.95
CA ILE A 417 -16.96 14.95 21.51
C ILE A 417 -18.20 15.11 20.64
N ALA A 418 -19.30 15.60 21.23
CA ALA A 418 -20.61 15.64 20.56
C ALA A 418 -20.71 16.55 19.32
N SER A 419 -19.78 17.48 19.13
CA SER A 419 -19.76 18.39 17.98
C SER A 419 -19.00 17.85 16.77
N ILE A 420 -18.48 16.62 16.82
CA ILE A 420 -17.83 15.93 15.70
C ILE A 420 -18.55 14.61 15.47
N SER A 421 -18.91 14.34 14.22
CA SER A 421 -19.58 13.11 13.80
C SER A 421 -19.03 12.61 12.47
N VAL A 422 -19.54 11.47 12.02
CA VAL A 422 -19.31 10.97 10.66
C VAL A 422 -20.63 10.73 9.96
N ALA A 423 -20.63 10.89 8.63
CA ALA A 423 -21.69 10.38 7.79
C ALA A 423 -21.64 8.85 7.69
N ALA A 424 -22.68 8.25 7.09
CA ALA A 424 -22.63 6.83 6.74
C ALA A 424 -21.47 6.59 5.75
N PRO A 425 -20.58 5.61 6.01
CA PRO A 425 -19.42 5.42 5.17
C PRO A 425 -19.81 4.81 3.82
N SER A 426 -19.01 5.09 2.80
CA SER A 426 -18.95 4.20 1.63
C SER A 426 -18.13 2.96 1.98
N VAL A 427 -18.40 1.85 1.29
CA VAL A 427 -17.66 0.60 1.44
C VAL A 427 -17.09 0.17 0.10
N GLU A 428 -15.81 -0.13 0.08
CA GLU A 428 -15.08 -0.62 -1.09
C GLU A 428 -14.58 -2.03 -0.79
N LEU A 429 -14.83 -2.95 -1.72
CA LEU A 429 -14.43 -4.34 -1.62
C LEU A 429 -13.40 -4.67 -2.70
N GLU A 430 -12.38 -5.46 -2.36
CA GLU A 430 -11.44 -5.96 -3.36
C GLU A 430 -12.14 -6.80 -4.43
N ASN A 431 -13.17 -7.56 -4.03
CA ASN A 431 -14.05 -8.27 -4.94
C ASN A 431 -15.50 -8.20 -4.44
N PRO A 432 -16.31 -7.23 -4.90
CA PRO A 432 -17.71 -7.12 -4.51
C PRO A 432 -18.57 -8.30 -4.99
N GLY A 433 -18.08 -9.13 -5.92
CA GLY A 433 -18.72 -10.36 -6.36
C GLY A 433 -18.48 -11.57 -5.44
N ALA A 434 -17.62 -11.47 -4.43
CA ALA A 434 -17.16 -12.59 -3.60
C ALA A 434 -17.40 -12.38 -2.09
N LEU A 435 -18.65 -12.08 -1.70
CA LEU A 435 -18.99 -11.71 -0.32
C LEU A 435 -18.72 -12.79 0.75
N ASN A 436 -18.57 -14.06 0.38
CA ASN A 436 -18.23 -15.15 1.30
C ASN A 436 -16.74 -15.50 1.29
N THR A 437 -15.93 -14.75 0.57
CA THR A 437 -14.48 -14.95 0.49
C THR A 437 -13.79 -13.90 1.36
N PRO A 438 -12.87 -14.32 2.25
CA PRO A 438 -11.99 -13.40 2.98
C PRO A 438 -11.35 -12.40 2.03
N GLN A 439 -11.41 -11.12 2.37
CA GLN A 439 -10.82 -10.02 1.61
C GLN A 439 -10.68 -8.79 2.49
N ARG A 440 -10.03 -7.75 1.97
CA ARG A 440 -9.99 -6.46 2.64
C ARG A 440 -11.28 -5.71 2.38
N ILE A 441 -11.84 -5.18 3.45
CA ILE A 441 -13.06 -4.36 3.48
C ILE A 441 -12.66 -2.97 3.94
N THR A 442 -12.89 -1.97 3.10
CA THR A 442 -12.49 -0.60 3.36
C THR A 442 -13.71 0.28 3.52
N PHE A 443 -13.87 0.84 4.71
CA PHE A 443 -14.89 1.85 5.00
C PHE A 443 -14.26 3.23 4.92
N THR A 444 -14.81 4.08 4.06
CA THR A 444 -14.34 5.45 3.89
C THR A 444 -15.27 6.42 4.61
N PHE A 445 -14.70 7.21 5.52
CA PHE A 445 -15.47 8.09 6.40
C PHE A 445 -15.26 9.56 6.06
N GLU A 446 -16.40 10.26 5.98
CA GLU A 446 -16.49 11.71 5.98
C GLU A 446 -16.59 12.21 7.43
N VAL A 447 -15.85 13.26 7.77
CA VAL A 447 -15.89 13.91 9.09
C VAL A 447 -16.75 15.16 9.00
N ASP A 448 -17.72 15.25 9.91
CA ASP A 448 -18.61 16.39 10.05
C ASP A 448 -18.38 17.11 11.37
N PHE A 449 -18.32 18.43 11.31
CA PHE A 449 -18.36 19.32 12.47
C PHE A 449 -19.72 20.00 12.55
N ALA A 450 -20.35 19.97 13.73
CA ALA A 450 -21.56 20.75 13.98
C ALA A 450 -21.23 22.26 14.01
N ASP A 451 -20.10 22.61 14.62
CA ASP A 451 -19.55 23.95 14.76
C ASP A 451 -18.08 23.90 15.24
N GLY A 452 -17.50 25.06 15.51
CA GLY A 452 -16.14 25.19 16.04
C GLY A 452 -15.97 24.91 17.54
N SER A 453 -16.97 24.38 18.26
CA SER A 453 -16.91 24.20 19.73
C SER A 453 -15.91 23.14 20.19
N ALA A 454 -15.53 22.19 19.31
CA ALA A 454 -14.52 21.18 19.61
C ALA A 454 -13.11 21.77 19.75
N PHE A 455 -12.89 22.97 19.21
CA PHE A 455 -11.62 23.69 19.24
C PHE A 455 -11.53 24.51 20.52
N THR A 456 -10.98 23.92 21.58
CA THR A 456 -10.93 24.53 22.93
C THR A 456 -9.53 25.01 23.33
N THR A 457 -8.50 24.56 22.62
CA THR A 457 -7.09 24.95 22.81
C THR A 457 -6.43 25.16 21.45
N GLU A 458 -5.26 25.82 21.43
CA GLU A 458 -4.53 26.11 20.19
C GLU A 458 -4.18 24.86 19.37
N THR A 459 -3.83 23.78 20.06
CA THR A 459 -3.70 22.44 19.49
C THR A 459 -4.34 21.47 20.48
N ARG A 460 -5.14 20.55 19.98
CA ARG A 460 -5.84 19.54 20.76
C ARG A 460 -5.79 18.22 20.01
N ASP A 461 -5.18 17.23 20.63
CA ASP A 461 -5.27 15.85 20.14
C ASP A 461 -6.65 15.29 20.49
N ILE A 462 -7.28 14.66 19.52
CA ILE A 462 -8.51 13.89 19.67
C ILE A 462 -8.28 12.50 19.09
N TYR A 463 -9.18 11.57 19.39
CA TYR A 463 -9.03 10.18 19.00
C TYR A 463 -10.27 9.72 18.26
N VAL A 464 -10.10 9.24 17.03
CA VAL A 464 -11.14 8.48 16.35
C VAL A 464 -11.11 7.07 16.89
N HIS A 465 -12.22 6.61 17.46
CA HIS A 465 -12.42 5.26 17.95
C HIS A 465 -13.44 4.57 17.04
N ALA A 466 -12.97 3.56 16.30
CA ALA A 466 -13.81 2.72 15.48
C ALA A 466 -14.12 1.43 16.25
N SER A 467 -15.39 1.02 16.27
CA SER A 467 -15.78 -0.29 16.78
C SER A 467 -16.72 -1.00 15.82
N PHE A 468 -16.39 -2.25 15.49
CA PHE A 468 -17.17 -3.06 14.59
C PHE A 468 -17.01 -4.54 14.90
N ALA A 469 -18.13 -5.27 14.96
CA ALA A 469 -18.14 -6.71 15.21
C ALA A 469 -17.30 -7.18 16.43
N GLY A 470 -17.15 -6.30 17.44
CA GLY A 470 -16.36 -6.54 18.65
C GLY A 470 -14.88 -6.13 18.57
N MET A 471 -14.38 -5.81 17.38
CA MET A 471 -13.05 -5.22 17.17
C MET A 471 -13.08 -3.71 17.47
N GLN A 472 -11.93 -3.18 17.84
CA GLN A 472 -11.76 -1.77 18.20
C GLN A 472 -10.42 -1.23 17.72
N ASP A 473 -10.46 -0.09 17.02
CA ASP A 473 -9.27 0.62 16.56
C ASP A 473 -9.30 2.08 16.97
N VAL A 474 -8.12 2.65 17.21
CA VAL A 474 -7.97 4.05 17.55
C VAL A 474 -6.88 4.69 16.70
N ALA A 475 -7.17 5.85 16.13
CA ALA A 475 -6.17 6.74 15.54
C ALA A 475 -6.30 8.15 16.12
N MET A 476 -5.19 8.89 16.08
CA MET A 476 -5.14 10.26 16.56
C MET A 476 -5.49 11.23 15.43
N MET A 477 -6.16 12.31 15.77
CA MET A 477 -6.35 13.48 14.91
C MET A 477 -6.04 14.75 15.71
N HIS A 478 -5.76 15.84 15.00
CA HIS A 478 -5.38 17.12 15.57
C HIS A 478 -6.43 18.17 15.23
N LEU A 479 -6.95 18.83 16.26
CA LEU A 479 -7.72 20.06 16.12
C LEU A 479 -6.79 21.24 16.39
N ILE A 480 -6.71 22.17 15.45
CA ILE A 480 -5.89 23.38 15.61
C ILE A 480 -6.75 24.64 15.60
N GLN A 481 -6.40 25.55 16.49
CA GLN A 481 -7.03 26.86 16.65
C GLN A 481 -5.93 27.90 16.83
N GLN A 482 -5.18 28.16 15.77
CA GLN A 482 -4.14 29.19 15.75
C GLN A 482 -4.34 30.10 14.56
N PRO A 483 -4.43 31.42 14.72
CA PRO A 483 -4.55 32.33 13.60
C PRO A 483 -3.45 32.05 12.56
N ASN A 484 -3.81 31.47 11.42
CA ASN A 484 -2.90 31.18 10.33
C ASN A 484 -3.53 31.54 8.99
N PRO A 485 -2.70 31.96 8.02
CA PRO A 485 -3.07 31.90 6.62
C PRO A 485 -3.21 30.43 6.18
N TYR A 486 -4.23 30.16 5.37
CA TYR A 486 -4.57 28.82 4.89
C TYR A 486 -5.17 28.84 3.48
N LEU A 487 -5.30 27.66 2.88
CA LEU A 487 -5.93 27.37 1.59
C LEU A 487 -7.00 26.31 1.80
N VAL A 488 -8.11 26.41 1.06
CA VAL A 488 -9.23 25.47 1.17
C VAL A 488 -9.11 24.36 0.13
N ASP A 489 -9.35 23.13 0.59
CA ASP A 489 -9.41 21.94 -0.25
C ASP A 489 -10.76 21.79 -0.95
N GLY A 490 -10.81 20.90 -1.93
CA GLY A 490 -12.00 20.60 -2.71
C GLY A 490 -12.72 19.35 -2.24
N PRO A 491 -13.53 18.75 -3.12
CA PRO A 491 -14.24 17.51 -2.83
C PRO A 491 -13.34 16.30 -2.50
N VAL A 492 -12.04 16.39 -2.78
CA VAL A 492 -11.03 15.46 -2.26
C VAL A 492 -9.99 16.27 -1.50
N SER A 493 -9.55 15.76 -0.36
CA SER A 493 -8.76 16.48 0.64
C SER A 493 -7.39 16.98 0.15
N TRP A 494 -6.88 16.44 -0.96
CA TRP A 494 -5.61 16.86 -1.56
C TRP A 494 -5.78 17.69 -2.85
N LEU A 495 -7.01 18.02 -3.28
CA LEU A 495 -7.24 18.83 -4.49
C LEU A 495 -7.80 20.20 -4.12
N SER A 496 -6.92 21.19 -4.04
CA SER A 496 -7.27 22.52 -3.59
C SER A 496 -8.23 23.25 -4.52
N THR A 497 -9.20 23.95 -3.91
CA THR A 497 -10.08 24.93 -4.55
C THR A 497 -9.60 26.36 -4.34
N ASP A 498 -8.47 26.59 -3.68
CA ASP A 498 -7.82 27.90 -3.66
C ASP A 498 -6.55 27.97 -4.51
N LEU A 499 -6.02 26.84 -4.98
CA LEU A 499 -4.97 26.78 -5.99
C LEU A 499 -5.56 26.61 -7.40
N ARG A 500 -5.18 27.48 -8.34
CA ARG A 500 -5.61 27.43 -9.75
C ARG A 500 -4.42 27.44 -10.67
N VAL A 501 -4.55 26.71 -11.77
CA VAL A 501 -3.59 26.69 -12.86
C VAL A 501 -4.31 26.96 -14.18
N PHE A 502 -3.64 27.63 -15.11
CA PHE A 502 -4.18 27.94 -16.43
C PHE A 502 -3.05 28.20 -17.42
N GLN A 503 -3.38 28.12 -18.71
CA GLN A 503 -2.48 28.40 -19.83
C GLN A 503 -2.99 29.58 -20.66
N LEU A 504 -2.08 30.35 -21.25
CA LEU A 504 -2.40 31.49 -22.12
C LEU A 504 -1.44 31.60 -23.30
N GLN A 505 -1.97 32.07 -24.42
CA GLN A 505 -1.21 32.55 -25.57
C GLN A 505 -1.04 34.09 -25.50
N PRO A 506 0.01 34.66 -26.10
CA PRO A 506 0.16 36.11 -26.22
C PRO A 506 -1.10 36.78 -26.81
N GLY A 507 -1.50 37.90 -26.22
CA GLY A 507 -2.72 38.64 -26.58
C GLY A 507 -3.98 38.18 -25.85
N GLN A 508 -3.94 37.08 -25.10
CA GLN A 508 -5.07 36.58 -24.32
C GLN A 508 -5.10 37.14 -22.89
N LYS A 509 -6.25 36.94 -22.24
CA LYS A 509 -6.51 37.23 -20.83
C LYS A 509 -6.96 35.95 -20.13
N VAL A 510 -6.83 35.89 -18.80
CA VAL A 510 -7.26 34.71 -18.01
C VAL A 510 -8.75 34.41 -18.19
N ASN A 511 -9.59 35.45 -18.26
CA ASN A 511 -11.01 35.37 -18.57
C ASN A 511 -11.54 36.78 -18.93
N SER A 512 -12.83 36.86 -19.29
CA SER A 512 -13.50 38.12 -19.65
C SER A 512 -13.58 39.15 -18.53
N SER A 513 -13.39 38.75 -17.27
CA SER A 513 -13.44 39.64 -16.11
C SER A 513 -12.11 40.34 -15.82
N SER A 514 -11.03 39.98 -16.52
CA SER A 514 -9.73 40.61 -16.37
C SER A 514 -9.46 41.67 -17.44
N SER A 515 -8.71 42.70 -17.07
CA SER A 515 -8.17 43.73 -17.97
C SER A 515 -6.73 43.44 -18.42
N VAL A 516 -6.03 42.52 -17.73
CA VAL A 516 -4.61 42.24 -17.95
C VAL A 516 -4.43 41.30 -19.14
N VAL A 517 -3.63 41.73 -20.11
CA VAL A 517 -3.35 40.99 -21.35
C VAL A 517 -1.92 40.48 -21.32
N LEU A 518 -1.70 39.22 -21.72
CA LEU A 518 -0.37 38.64 -21.82
C LEU A 518 0.38 39.23 -23.02
N GLY A 519 1.55 39.84 -22.77
CA GLY A 519 2.47 40.28 -23.82
C GLY A 519 3.18 39.12 -24.53
N ASN A 520 3.84 39.39 -25.65
CA ASN A 520 4.60 38.36 -26.38
C ASN A 520 6.02 38.18 -25.76
N PRO A 521 6.34 37.01 -25.18
CA PRO A 521 7.63 36.78 -24.53
C PRO A 521 8.82 36.79 -25.49
N ASP A 522 8.60 36.53 -26.78
CA ASP A 522 9.66 36.52 -27.79
C ASP A 522 10.12 37.94 -28.16
N THR A 523 9.27 38.95 -27.92
CA THR A 523 9.61 40.38 -28.10
C THR A 523 9.97 41.07 -26.79
N ASP A 524 9.47 40.56 -25.67
CA ASP A 524 9.75 41.09 -24.34
C ASP A 524 9.87 39.94 -23.33
N SER A 525 11.10 39.59 -22.95
CA SER A 525 11.36 38.53 -21.97
C SER A 525 10.75 38.78 -20.58
N MET A 526 10.32 40.02 -20.28
CA MET A 526 9.63 40.35 -19.02
C MET A 526 8.12 40.17 -19.09
N ALA A 527 7.54 40.00 -20.28
CA ALA A 527 6.09 39.92 -20.48
C ALA A 527 5.37 38.92 -19.56
N PRO A 528 5.89 37.70 -19.29
CA PRO A 528 5.22 36.76 -18.40
C PRO A 528 5.19 37.24 -16.94
N TYR A 529 6.28 37.85 -16.48
CA TYR A 529 6.41 38.39 -15.12
C TYR A 529 5.55 39.64 -14.93
N THR A 530 5.56 40.55 -15.91
CA THR A 530 4.69 41.73 -15.91
C THR A 530 3.21 41.33 -15.94
N TYR A 531 2.86 40.28 -16.70
CA TYR A 531 1.50 39.75 -16.73
C TYR A 531 1.06 39.24 -15.36
N ILE A 532 1.80 38.32 -14.74
CA ILE A 532 1.37 37.74 -13.46
C ILE A 532 1.35 38.79 -12.34
N GLN A 533 2.32 39.70 -12.29
CA GLN A 533 2.34 40.80 -11.34
C GLN A 533 1.14 41.75 -11.53
N GLY A 534 0.79 42.05 -12.78
CA GLY A 534 -0.39 42.86 -13.12
C GLY A 534 -1.70 42.18 -12.75
N LEU A 535 -1.83 40.87 -13.02
CA LEU A 535 -3.00 40.08 -12.65
C LEU A 535 -3.19 40.02 -11.13
N LEU A 536 -2.10 39.80 -10.38
CA LEU A 536 -2.15 39.83 -8.92
C LEU A 536 -2.52 41.22 -8.40
N ALA A 537 -2.00 42.29 -8.99
CA ALA A 537 -2.39 43.66 -8.63
C ALA A 537 -3.89 43.92 -8.87
N GLU A 538 -4.45 43.41 -9.97
CA GLU A 538 -5.89 43.48 -10.27
C GLU A 538 -6.71 42.71 -9.23
N MET A 539 -6.37 41.45 -8.95
CA MET A 539 -7.07 40.62 -7.96
C MET A 539 -7.02 41.25 -6.56
N ARG A 540 -5.85 41.77 -6.16
CA ARG A 540 -5.64 42.47 -4.88
C ARG A 540 -6.43 43.77 -4.77
N GLY A 541 -6.75 44.41 -5.90
CA GLY A 541 -7.56 45.62 -5.96
C GLY A 541 -8.98 45.44 -5.40
N TYR A 542 -9.47 44.19 -5.32
CA TYR A 542 -10.77 43.86 -4.72
C TYR A 542 -10.75 43.81 -3.18
N GLY A 543 -9.56 43.93 -2.56
CA GLY A 543 -9.39 43.83 -1.11
C GLY A 543 -9.85 42.46 -0.60
N ASN A 544 -10.73 42.46 0.40
CA ASN A 544 -11.28 41.22 0.97
C ASN A 544 -12.47 40.64 0.20
N ASN A 545 -12.88 41.25 -0.93
CA ASN A 545 -13.93 40.68 -1.76
C ASN A 545 -13.35 39.64 -2.73
N PRO A 546 -14.08 38.56 -3.04
CA PRO A 546 -13.67 37.61 -4.08
C PRO A 546 -13.43 38.30 -5.42
N ALA A 547 -12.26 38.11 -6.01
CA ALA A 547 -11.88 38.73 -7.28
C ALA A 547 -12.50 37.95 -8.44
N PRO A 548 -13.38 38.53 -9.29
CA PRO A 548 -14.01 37.81 -10.40
C PRO A 548 -13.01 37.20 -11.38
N SER A 549 -11.83 37.82 -11.56
CA SER A 549 -10.76 37.28 -12.38
C SER A 549 -10.15 35.98 -11.83
N PHE A 550 -10.24 35.73 -10.51
CA PHE A 550 -9.87 34.46 -9.88
C PHE A 550 -11.05 33.48 -9.85
N GLU A 551 -12.24 33.93 -9.41
CA GLU A 551 -13.40 33.05 -9.21
C GLU A 551 -13.90 32.42 -10.52
N ASN A 552 -13.70 33.10 -11.65
CA ASN A 552 -14.04 32.58 -12.98
C ASN A 552 -12.96 31.68 -13.59
N ILE A 553 -11.86 31.38 -12.88
CA ILE A 553 -10.92 30.34 -13.28
C ILE A 553 -11.53 28.99 -12.88
N SER A 554 -11.72 28.14 -13.89
CA SER A 554 -12.39 26.87 -13.71
C SER A 554 -11.74 26.01 -12.61
N GLN A 555 -12.57 25.36 -11.81
CA GLN A 555 -12.14 24.30 -10.89
C GLN A 555 -12.24 22.92 -11.51
N ASP A 556 -12.81 22.83 -12.71
CA ASP A 556 -12.90 21.60 -13.46
C ASP A 556 -11.50 21.13 -13.88
N GLU A 557 -11.29 19.82 -13.77
CA GLU A 557 -9.99 19.21 -14.02
C GLU A 557 -9.60 19.34 -15.50
N GLN A 558 -10.57 19.21 -16.43
CA GLN A 558 -10.37 19.29 -17.88
C GLN A 558 -9.99 20.69 -18.34
N ALA A 559 -10.59 21.72 -17.75
CA ALA A 559 -10.27 23.10 -18.04
C ALA A 559 -8.95 23.56 -17.39
N SER A 560 -8.52 22.93 -16.30
CA SER A 560 -7.34 23.32 -15.51
C SER A 560 -6.04 22.64 -16.01
N GLN A 561 -5.82 22.55 -17.33
CA GLN A 561 -4.64 21.87 -17.88
C GLN A 561 -3.42 22.78 -18.02
N LEU A 562 -2.25 22.16 -17.84
CA LEU A 562 -0.94 22.72 -18.12
C LEU A 562 -0.41 22.16 -19.44
N GLU A 563 0.37 22.95 -20.18
CA GLU A 563 0.91 22.57 -21.49
C GLU A 563 2.43 22.41 -21.43
N LEU A 564 2.89 21.19 -21.69
CA LEU A 564 4.32 20.85 -21.68
C LEU A 564 5.04 21.33 -22.95
N SER A 565 4.31 21.47 -24.07
CA SER A 565 4.87 22.06 -25.27
C SER A 565 5.07 23.56 -25.12
N ARG A 566 6.14 24.07 -25.75
CA ARG A 566 6.47 25.49 -25.79
C ARG A 566 5.50 26.29 -26.68
N THR A 567 4.95 25.62 -27.69
CA THR A 567 3.99 26.17 -28.65
C THR A 567 2.84 25.20 -28.89
N VAL A 568 1.67 25.72 -29.29
CA VAL A 568 0.53 24.94 -29.79
C VAL A 568 0.07 25.59 -31.08
N GLY A 569 0.04 24.81 -32.18
CA GLY A 569 -0.23 25.36 -33.52
C GLY A 569 0.78 26.43 -33.94
N GLY A 570 2.03 26.35 -33.47
CA GLY A 570 3.09 27.34 -33.72
C GLY A 570 3.00 28.64 -32.92
N VAL A 571 2.02 28.80 -32.02
CA VAL A 571 1.87 29.97 -31.15
C VAL A 571 2.40 29.65 -29.76
N ARG A 572 3.14 30.59 -29.14
CA ARG A 572 3.66 30.45 -27.77
C ARG A 572 2.54 30.17 -26.78
N VAL A 573 2.72 29.18 -25.90
CA VAL A 573 1.84 28.93 -24.76
C VAL A 573 2.65 29.07 -23.47
N LEU A 574 2.05 29.76 -22.48
CA LEU A 574 2.64 30.00 -21.17
C LEU A 574 1.69 29.49 -20.10
N ASN A 575 2.27 28.93 -19.05
CA ASN A 575 1.55 28.32 -17.94
C ASN A 575 1.66 29.20 -16.69
N PHE A 576 0.58 29.32 -15.92
CA PHE A 576 0.55 30.15 -14.71
C PHE A 576 -0.16 29.41 -13.57
N ALA A 577 0.19 29.79 -12.34
CA ALA A 577 -0.55 29.40 -11.15
C ALA A 577 -0.89 30.62 -10.30
N VAL A 578 -2.04 30.58 -9.67
CA VAL A 578 -2.48 31.56 -8.67
C VAL A 578 -3.08 30.85 -7.46
N ALA A 579 -2.84 31.39 -6.27
CA ALA A 579 -3.37 30.90 -5.01
C ALA A 579 -4.14 32.00 -4.28
N LYS A 580 -5.31 31.68 -3.75
CA LYS A 580 -6.12 32.57 -2.90
C LYS A 580 -5.93 32.17 -1.44
N ALA A 581 -5.01 32.85 -0.74
CA ALA A 581 -4.79 32.61 0.68
C ALA A 581 -5.86 33.32 1.52
N ARG A 582 -6.38 32.61 2.52
CA ARG A 582 -7.41 33.09 3.44
C ARG A 582 -6.81 33.32 4.81
N TYR A 583 -7.35 34.26 5.56
CA TYR A 583 -6.92 34.52 6.92
C TYR A 583 -8.07 35.02 7.79
N ARG A 584 -8.22 34.40 8.97
CA ARG A 584 -9.25 34.78 9.95
C ARG A 584 -8.58 35.17 11.26
N ALA A 585 -8.62 36.47 11.57
CA ALA A 585 -8.18 37.00 12.85
C ALA A 585 -8.97 38.25 13.21
N LYS A 586 -9.23 38.45 14.51
CA LYS A 586 -10.02 39.58 15.01
C LYS A 586 -9.22 40.90 14.97
N ASN A 587 -7.96 40.86 15.40
CA ASN A 587 -7.16 42.06 15.67
C ASN A 587 -5.65 41.90 15.41
N VAL A 588 -5.21 40.80 14.81
CA VAL A 588 -3.77 40.52 14.57
C VAL A 588 -3.54 40.29 13.09
N ASN A 589 -2.69 41.10 12.46
CA ASN A 589 -2.25 40.87 11.08
C ASN A 589 -1.27 39.70 11.02
N ALA A 590 -1.35 38.89 9.98
CA ALA A 590 -0.28 37.95 9.64
C ALA A 590 0.75 38.69 8.78
N THR A 591 1.92 38.99 9.34
CA THR A 591 2.98 39.72 8.64
C THR A 591 3.95 38.78 7.95
N GLY A 592 4.47 39.19 6.79
CA GLY A 592 5.49 38.45 6.06
C GLY A 592 5.07 37.06 5.57
N VAL A 593 3.77 36.87 5.30
CA VAL A 593 3.25 35.62 4.74
C VAL A 593 3.82 35.43 3.34
N ARG A 594 4.28 34.21 3.04
CA ARG A 594 4.73 33.82 1.72
C ARG A 594 3.94 32.64 1.20
N VAL A 595 3.76 32.58 -0.12
CA VAL A 595 3.25 31.39 -0.79
C VAL A 595 4.28 30.95 -1.81
N PHE A 596 4.84 29.76 -1.61
CA PHE A 596 5.78 29.16 -2.55
C PHE A 596 5.04 28.22 -3.49
N PHE A 597 5.36 28.29 -4.79
CA PHE A 597 4.80 27.42 -5.81
C PHE A 597 5.86 26.46 -6.30
N ARG A 598 5.53 25.17 -6.40
CA ARG A 598 6.43 24.16 -6.93
C ARG A 598 5.72 23.11 -7.75
N THR A 599 6.38 22.58 -8.77
CA THR A 599 5.91 21.38 -9.48
C THR A 599 6.80 20.21 -9.17
N PHE A 600 6.22 19.02 -9.07
CA PHE A 600 6.95 17.77 -9.07
C PHE A 600 7.24 17.32 -10.49
N ASN A 601 8.32 16.59 -10.71
CA ASN A 601 8.74 16.21 -12.06
C ASN A 601 7.75 15.22 -12.74
N THR A 602 6.89 14.55 -11.99
CA THR A 602 5.77 13.73 -12.49
C THR A 602 4.68 13.64 -11.40
N MET A 603 3.73 12.73 -11.53
CA MET A 603 2.87 12.32 -10.42
C MET A 603 3.70 11.58 -9.37
N VAL A 604 3.54 11.94 -8.11
CA VAL A 604 4.27 11.34 -6.99
C VAL A 604 3.30 10.79 -5.96
N SER A 605 3.62 9.63 -5.40
CA SER A 605 2.80 8.99 -4.37
C SER A 605 3.18 9.41 -2.94
N ASP A 606 4.18 10.27 -2.79
CA ASP A 606 4.62 10.84 -1.50
C ASP A 606 4.85 12.35 -1.63
N LEU A 607 4.00 13.11 -0.95
CA LEU A 607 4.07 14.57 -0.83
C LEU A 607 4.30 14.99 0.62
N SER A 608 4.91 14.12 1.42
CA SER A 608 5.21 14.43 2.81
C SER A 608 6.17 15.62 2.92
N TYR A 609 5.83 16.50 3.86
CA TYR A 609 6.58 17.67 4.23
C TYR A 609 7.68 17.31 5.23
N THR A 610 8.87 17.88 5.06
CA THR A 610 9.95 17.70 6.03
C THR A 610 10.91 18.89 6.04
N THR A 611 11.22 19.35 7.24
CA THR A 611 12.30 20.32 7.53
C THR A 611 13.62 19.62 7.87
N ASN A 612 13.64 18.30 8.02
CA ASN A 612 14.85 17.58 8.40
C ASN A 612 15.85 17.57 7.23
N PRO A 613 17.01 18.26 7.35
CA PRO A 613 18.00 18.30 6.26
C PRO A 613 18.70 16.95 6.03
N GLY A 614 18.58 16.02 6.98
CA GLY A 614 19.03 14.64 6.85
C GLY A 614 17.96 13.66 6.34
N ALA A 615 16.77 14.15 5.96
CA ALA A 615 15.79 13.31 5.27
C ALA A 615 16.28 13.03 3.85
N ASP A 616 16.11 11.78 3.40
CA ASP A 616 16.62 11.36 2.11
C ASP A 616 15.84 11.96 0.93
N VAL A 617 14.53 12.18 1.13
CA VAL A 617 13.66 12.91 0.20
C VAL A 617 13.24 14.21 0.88
N GLN A 618 13.55 15.33 0.24
CA GLN A 618 13.24 16.67 0.71
C GLN A 618 12.39 17.38 -0.34
N ASN A 619 11.09 17.08 -0.32
CA ASN A 619 10.12 17.62 -1.27
C ASN A 619 10.02 19.16 -1.22
N TYR A 620 10.13 19.74 -0.01
CA TYR A 620 9.84 21.15 0.28
C TYR A 620 11.05 21.96 0.75
N ARG A 621 12.23 21.77 0.13
CA ARG A 621 13.45 22.48 0.56
C ARG A 621 13.32 24.02 0.45
N ARG A 622 13.93 24.72 1.40
CA ARG A 622 14.00 26.19 1.51
C ARG A 622 15.37 26.62 2.03
N THR A 623 15.70 27.90 1.91
CA THR A 623 16.84 28.51 2.60
C THR A 623 16.68 28.40 4.12
N SER A 624 17.79 28.49 4.88
CA SER A 624 17.77 28.33 6.34
C SER A 624 16.93 29.37 7.09
N ASP A 625 16.74 30.56 6.50
CA ASP A 625 15.83 31.61 7.00
C ASP A 625 14.35 31.41 6.57
N GLY A 626 14.09 30.36 5.78
CA GLY A 626 12.81 30.01 5.20
C GLY A 626 12.27 31.01 4.19
N ALA A 627 13.09 31.95 3.69
CA ALA A 627 12.64 33.04 2.83
C ALA A 627 12.47 32.63 1.36
N THR A 628 13.32 31.72 0.87
CA THR A 628 13.40 31.36 -0.55
C THR A 628 13.24 29.85 -0.73
N PRO A 629 12.29 29.39 -1.57
CA PRO A 629 12.14 27.98 -1.88
C PRO A 629 13.28 27.50 -2.80
N LEU A 630 13.79 26.31 -2.53
CA LEU A 630 14.90 25.68 -3.27
C LEU A 630 14.40 24.45 -4.03
N LEU A 631 15.24 23.88 -4.89
CA LEU A 631 14.95 22.60 -5.56
C LEU A 631 14.68 21.51 -4.51
N GLY A 632 13.59 20.79 -4.64
CA GLY A 632 13.42 19.55 -3.89
C GLY A 632 14.41 18.51 -4.40
N ILE A 633 15.01 17.74 -3.48
CA ILE A 633 16.01 16.72 -3.84
C ILE A 633 15.71 15.36 -3.25
N ASN A 634 16.24 14.34 -3.92
CA ASN A 634 16.33 12.97 -3.44
C ASN A 634 17.79 12.53 -3.44
N SER A 635 18.33 12.18 -2.27
CA SER A 635 19.73 11.77 -2.08
C SER A 635 20.00 10.29 -2.27
N PHE A 636 18.96 9.45 -2.42
CA PHE A 636 19.14 8.03 -2.69
C PHE A 636 19.52 7.70 -4.13
N PHE A 637 19.59 8.71 -5.00
CA PHE A 637 20.02 8.55 -6.38
C PHE A 637 21.43 7.93 -6.48
N SER A 638 21.58 6.88 -7.30
CA SER A 638 22.84 6.12 -7.44
C SER A 638 23.85 6.79 -8.37
N GLY A 639 23.43 7.84 -9.09
CA GLY A 639 24.34 8.65 -9.88
C GLY A 639 25.03 9.72 -9.04
N VAL A 640 25.80 10.58 -9.71
CA VAL A 640 26.55 11.65 -9.03
C VAL A 640 25.61 12.79 -8.65
N GLY A 641 25.55 13.11 -7.34
CA GLY A 641 24.70 14.17 -6.79
C GLY A 641 23.30 13.69 -6.40
N ASN A 642 22.36 14.63 -6.27
CA ASN A 642 20.98 14.38 -5.88
C ASN A 642 20.03 14.59 -7.05
N GLN A 643 19.04 13.71 -7.20
CA GLN A 643 18.00 13.87 -8.21
C GLN A 643 17.04 15.01 -7.83
N ILE A 644 16.60 15.81 -8.80
CA ILE A 644 15.59 16.86 -8.58
C ILE A 644 14.20 16.20 -8.53
N VAL A 645 13.46 16.43 -7.44
CA VAL A 645 12.08 15.93 -7.27
C VAL A 645 11.02 17.02 -7.36
N SER A 646 11.37 18.27 -7.02
CA SER A 646 10.46 19.42 -7.18
C SER A 646 11.20 20.69 -7.60
N ILE A 647 10.53 21.55 -8.35
CA ILE A 647 11.09 22.78 -8.93
C ILE A 647 10.24 23.97 -8.46
N PRO A 648 10.82 25.02 -7.85
CA PRO A 648 10.08 26.21 -7.43
C PRO A 648 9.87 27.22 -8.58
N TYR A 649 8.78 27.99 -8.51
CA TYR A 649 8.39 29.03 -9.49
C TYR A 649 8.06 30.35 -8.79
N PHE A 650 8.23 31.46 -9.51
CA PHE A 650 8.28 32.80 -8.94
C PHE A 650 7.41 33.80 -9.73
N ALA A 651 6.98 34.87 -9.07
CA ALA A 651 6.40 36.03 -9.74
C ALA A 651 7.48 36.97 -10.31
N GLU A 652 8.70 36.85 -9.81
CA GLU A 652 9.88 37.59 -10.23
C GLU A 652 10.71 36.79 -11.24
N LYS A 653 11.54 37.51 -12.01
CA LYS A 653 12.45 36.89 -12.97
C LYS A 653 13.39 35.90 -12.28
N ARG A 654 13.55 34.71 -12.87
CA ARG A 654 14.56 33.75 -12.42
C ARG A 654 15.95 34.38 -12.50
N ILE A 655 16.75 34.18 -11.47
CA ILE A 655 18.16 34.53 -11.49
C ILE A 655 18.91 33.64 -12.49
N ASP A 656 20.02 34.13 -13.04
CA ASP A 656 20.90 33.28 -13.84
C ASP A 656 21.66 32.33 -12.92
N THR A 657 21.17 31.09 -12.84
CA THR A 657 21.74 30.03 -12.01
C THR A 657 23.14 29.59 -12.43
N SER A 658 23.68 30.03 -13.59
CA SER A 658 25.10 29.82 -13.90
C SER A 658 26.04 30.77 -13.18
N ALA A 659 25.51 31.91 -12.71
CA ALA A 659 26.29 32.96 -12.07
C ALA A 659 25.93 33.12 -10.59
N PHE A 660 24.70 32.77 -10.19
CA PHE A 660 24.17 33.01 -8.85
C PHE A 660 23.59 31.75 -8.22
N SER A 661 23.61 31.68 -6.89
CA SER A 661 22.93 30.63 -6.12
C SER A 661 21.43 30.90 -6.06
N MET A 662 20.61 29.86 -6.18
CA MET A 662 19.16 29.93 -6.00
C MET A 662 18.73 30.50 -4.65
N ALA A 663 19.59 30.43 -3.63
CA ALA A 663 19.33 31.07 -2.34
C ALA A 663 19.10 32.59 -2.45
N THR A 664 19.59 33.23 -3.52
CA THR A 664 19.43 34.67 -3.78
C THR A 664 18.24 35.00 -4.70
N GLN A 665 17.39 34.03 -5.05
CA GLN A 665 16.23 34.27 -5.90
C GLN A 665 15.22 35.20 -5.20
N PRO A 666 14.88 36.36 -5.79
CA PRO A 666 13.82 37.21 -5.25
C PRO A 666 12.45 36.60 -5.54
N ASP A 667 11.51 36.81 -4.62
CA ASP A 667 10.08 36.49 -4.78
C ASP A 667 9.19 37.43 -3.93
N THR A 668 9.45 38.74 -4.02
CA THR A 668 8.84 39.73 -3.12
C THR A 668 7.36 39.96 -3.40
N THR A 669 6.89 39.72 -4.62
CA THR A 669 5.48 39.78 -5.00
C THR A 669 4.66 38.72 -4.28
N ASN A 670 5.27 37.57 -3.97
CA ASN A 670 4.67 36.49 -3.18
C ASN A 670 4.97 36.61 -1.68
N GLN A 671 5.41 37.78 -1.20
CA GLN A 671 5.46 38.11 0.22
C GLN A 671 4.47 39.21 0.54
N ARG A 672 3.47 38.92 1.38
CA ARG A 672 2.37 39.83 1.69
C ARG A 672 2.05 39.84 3.18
N ASP A 673 1.56 40.98 3.66
CA ASP A 673 0.92 41.06 4.97
C ASP A 673 -0.58 40.84 4.79
N LEU A 674 -1.12 39.80 5.42
CA LEU A 674 -2.56 39.55 5.44
C LEU A 674 -3.15 40.32 6.62
N LYS A 675 -3.84 41.42 6.29
CA LYS A 675 -4.47 42.27 7.29
C LYS A 675 -5.71 41.58 7.85
N HIS A 676 -5.85 41.60 9.17
CA HIS A 676 -7.04 41.06 9.82
C HIS A 676 -8.29 41.83 9.37
N ALA A 677 -9.41 41.12 9.26
CA ALA A 677 -10.69 41.72 8.84
C ALA A 677 -11.79 41.58 9.92
N GLY A 678 -11.41 41.36 11.17
CA GLY A 678 -12.36 41.28 12.28
C GLY A 678 -13.03 39.89 12.31
N ASN A 679 -14.35 39.85 12.18
CA ASN A 679 -15.10 38.58 12.13
C ASN A 679 -15.27 38.04 10.71
N ILE A 680 -14.90 38.81 9.68
CA ILE A 680 -14.93 38.35 8.29
C ILE A 680 -13.54 37.88 7.88
N GLU A 681 -13.51 37.06 6.83
CA GLU A 681 -12.29 36.52 6.25
C GLU A 681 -11.53 37.60 5.48
N ALA A 682 -10.21 37.63 5.64
CA ALA A 682 -9.30 38.38 4.79
C ALA A 682 -8.81 37.50 3.64
N LEU A 683 -8.71 38.09 2.45
CA LEU A 683 -8.24 37.42 1.24
C LEU A 683 -6.96 38.09 0.75
N GLU A 684 -6.02 37.30 0.26
CA GLU A 684 -4.83 37.77 -0.43
C GLU A 684 -4.46 36.78 -1.55
N TYR A 685 -3.93 37.31 -2.65
CA TYR A 685 -3.67 36.54 -3.86
C TYR A 685 -2.17 36.46 -4.12
N PHE A 686 -1.71 35.28 -4.50
CA PHE A 686 -0.32 34.95 -4.81
C PHE A 686 -0.27 34.26 -6.17
N GLY A 687 0.87 34.24 -6.84
CA GLY A 687 0.95 33.57 -8.14
C GLY A 687 2.35 33.57 -8.73
N CYS A 688 2.52 32.81 -9.80
CA CYS A 688 3.80 32.68 -10.48
C CYS A 688 3.63 32.32 -11.96
N TRP A 689 4.69 32.56 -12.73
CA TRP A 689 4.83 32.00 -14.07
C TRP A 689 5.51 30.63 -13.98
N LEU A 690 4.90 29.63 -14.64
CA LEU A 690 5.39 28.27 -14.72
C LEU A 690 6.17 28.08 -16.01
N ASP A 691 7.45 28.43 -15.97
CA ASP A 691 8.36 28.41 -17.12
C ASP A 691 8.94 27.01 -17.42
N PHE A 692 8.28 25.94 -17.00
CA PHE A 692 8.78 24.58 -17.23
C PHE A 692 8.76 24.14 -18.69
N ASN A 693 8.01 24.83 -19.55
CA ASN A 693 7.95 24.57 -20.99
C ASN A 693 8.86 25.49 -21.81
N GLN A 694 9.83 26.16 -21.16
CA GLN A 694 10.81 27.04 -21.82
C GLN A 694 12.11 26.30 -22.17
N ALA A 695 12.84 26.82 -23.15
CA ALA A 695 14.07 26.21 -23.67
C ALA A 695 15.35 26.69 -22.98
N ASP A 696 15.25 27.66 -22.07
CA ASP A 696 16.41 28.21 -21.38
C ASP A 696 16.99 27.19 -20.39
N ALA A 697 18.31 27.04 -20.38
CA ALA A 697 19.00 26.15 -19.45
C ALA A 697 18.97 26.70 -18.01
N GLN A 698 18.38 25.96 -17.07
CA GLN A 698 18.14 26.43 -15.69
C GLN A 698 18.87 25.61 -14.63
N PHE A 699 18.90 24.28 -14.71
CA PHE A 699 19.42 23.45 -13.62
C PHE A 699 20.26 22.29 -14.15
N PRO A 700 21.20 21.74 -13.36
CA PRO A 700 21.88 20.51 -13.74
C PRO A 700 20.89 19.34 -13.70
N VAL A 701 21.20 18.24 -14.39
CA VAL A 701 20.40 17.00 -14.31
C VAL A 701 20.33 16.48 -12.87
N ASN A 702 21.46 16.55 -12.15
CA ASN A 702 21.58 16.20 -10.74
C ASN A 702 22.23 17.35 -9.95
N VAL A 703 21.68 17.67 -8.79
CA VAL A 703 22.17 18.73 -7.91
C VAL A 703 23.38 18.23 -7.12
N PRO A 704 24.55 18.90 -7.19
CA PRO A 704 25.69 18.53 -6.35
C PRO A 704 25.34 18.55 -4.86
N THR A 705 25.85 17.59 -4.09
CA THR A 705 25.55 17.47 -2.65
C THR A 705 25.90 18.77 -1.91
N GLY A 706 24.93 19.30 -1.16
CA GLY A 706 25.10 20.54 -0.40
C GLY A 706 25.20 21.83 -1.23
N SER A 707 24.83 21.80 -2.51
CA SER A 707 24.87 22.97 -3.41
C SER A 707 23.48 23.48 -3.78
N ASP A 708 23.32 24.80 -3.74
CA ASP A 708 22.17 25.55 -4.29
C ASP A 708 22.59 26.45 -5.46
N GLY A 709 23.70 26.09 -6.13
CA GLY A 709 24.28 26.86 -7.24
C GLY A 709 25.42 27.79 -6.81
N PRO A 710 26.04 28.51 -7.76
CA PRO A 710 25.78 28.46 -9.19
C PRO A 710 26.07 27.09 -9.80
N PHE A 711 25.33 26.74 -10.85
CA PHE A 711 25.37 25.43 -11.48
C PHE A 711 26.08 25.46 -12.85
N ALA A 712 26.92 24.45 -13.07
CA ALA A 712 27.48 24.13 -14.39
C ALA A 712 26.68 22.98 -15.05
N GLY A 713 26.82 22.81 -16.37
CA GLY A 713 26.15 21.71 -17.09
C GLY A 713 24.63 21.75 -17.02
N ARG A 714 24.04 22.96 -17.06
CA ARG A 714 22.60 23.16 -16.96
C ARG A 714 21.87 22.67 -18.20
N VAL A 715 20.68 22.14 -17.99
CA VAL A 715 19.69 21.74 -18.99
C VAL A 715 18.41 22.56 -18.81
N ALA A 716 17.54 22.57 -19.82
CA ALA A 716 16.25 23.23 -19.72
C ALA A 716 15.33 22.45 -18.76
N ILE A 717 14.38 23.15 -18.11
CA ILE A 717 13.43 22.50 -17.19
C ILE A 717 12.66 21.33 -17.83
N PRO A 718 12.20 21.39 -19.11
CA PRO A 718 11.54 20.26 -19.74
C PRO A 718 12.33 18.95 -19.64
N GLU A 719 13.66 19.01 -19.75
CA GLU A 719 14.56 17.85 -19.70
C GLU A 719 14.59 17.18 -18.30
N LEU A 720 14.07 17.87 -17.28
CA LEU A 720 13.95 17.39 -15.90
C LEU A 720 12.56 16.84 -15.58
N ILE A 721 11.59 17.06 -16.46
CA ILE A 721 10.23 16.53 -16.34
C ILE A 721 10.21 15.03 -16.68
N ARG A 722 9.32 14.29 -16.03
CA ARG A 722 9.20 12.83 -16.10
C ARG A 722 7.78 12.36 -16.43
N GLY A 723 6.93 13.23 -16.95
CA GLY A 723 5.56 12.92 -17.39
C GLY A 723 4.91 14.08 -18.17
N ILE A 724 3.76 13.84 -18.79
CA ILE A 724 2.99 14.91 -19.45
C ILE A 724 2.20 15.75 -18.45
N HIS A 725 1.98 15.23 -17.25
CA HIS A 725 1.43 15.93 -16.11
C HIS A 725 2.44 16.05 -14.96
N THR A 726 2.33 17.13 -14.20
CA THR A 726 3.17 17.44 -13.03
C THR A 726 2.27 17.88 -11.88
N CYS A 727 2.44 17.30 -10.68
CA CYS A 727 1.73 17.80 -9.49
C CYS A 727 2.19 19.23 -9.19
N MET A 728 1.26 20.19 -9.13
CA MET A 728 1.52 21.54 -8.67
C MET A 728 1.14 21.66 -7.20
N VAL A 729 2.01 22.22 -6.36
CA VAL A 729 1.76 22.45 -4.94
C VAL A 729 2.07 23.89 -4.56
N ALA A 730 1.17 24.51 -3.82
CA ALA A 730 1.37 25.78 -3.14
C ALA A 730 1.58 25.56 -1.64
N GLU A 731 2.57 26.25 -1.09
CA GLU A 731 3.01 26.11 0.30
C GLU A 731 2.94 27.47 0.99
N VAL A 732 2.03 27.59 1.98
CA VAL A 732 1.82 28.81 2.75
C VAL A 732 2.78 28.87 3.93
N ARG A 733 3.81 29.69 3.80
CA ARG A 733 4.78 29.97 4.87
C ARG A 733 4.32 31.18 5.68
N TYR A 734 3.93 30.91 6.92
CA TYR A 734 3.71 31.92 7.96
C TYR A 734 4.20 31.38 9.29
N GLN A 735 5.17 32.07 9.90
CA GLN A 735 5.89 31.58 11.08
C GLN A 735 5.82 32.60 12.22
N PRO A 736 4.74 32.62 13.01
CA PRO A 736 4.66 33.44 14.22
C PRO A 736 5.55 32.82 15.31
N GLY A 737 6.87 33.05 15.25
CA GLY A 737 7.84 32.49 16.21
C GLY A 737 9.00 31.76 15.53
N ALA A 738 9.63 30.81 16.25
CA ALA A 738 10.86 30.13 15.81
C ALA A 738 10.62 28.73 15.19
N ILE A 739 9.41 28.19 15.25
CA ILE A 739 9.09 26.83 14.79
C ILE A 739 8.20 26.92 13.54
N ASP A 740 8.51 26.10 12.53
CA ASP A 740 7.67 25.93 11.36
C ASP A 740 6.35 25.24 11.76
N PRO A 741 5.20 25.87 11.55
CA PRO A 741 3.92 25.30 11.97
C PRO A 741 3.42 24.15 11.09
N ILE A 742 4.06 23.85 9.95
CA ILE A 742 3.77 22.64 9.19
C ILE A 742 4.55 21.48 9.82
N SER A 743 3.83 20.50 10.37
CA SER A 743 4.43 19.32 10.99
C SER A 743 5.20 18.47 9.98
N ASN A 744 6.36 17.92 10.39
CA ASN A 744 7.05 16.92 9.58
C ASN A 744 6.15 15.70 9.39
N GLY A 745 6.04 15.22 8.14
CA GLY A 745 5.13 14.15 7.75
C GLY A 745 3.76 14.65 7.25
N ALA A 746 3.44 15.93 7.40
CA ALA A 746 2.20 16.49 6.86
C ALA A 746 2.17 16.38 5.32
N THR A 747 0.99 16.22 4.77
CA THR A 747 0.73 16.13 3.33
C THR A 747 -0.26 17.23 2.94
N PRO A 748 -0.55 17.42 1.64
CA PRO A 748 -1.63 18.32 1.24
C PRO A 748 -2.99 17.98 1.86
N ALA A 749 -3.25 16.71 2.20
CA ALA A 749 -4.50 16.31 2.85
C ALA A 749 -4.56 16.69 4.34
N SER A 750 -3.42 16.73 5.03
CA SER A 750 -3.31 16.98 6.48
C SER A 750 -2.81 18.37 6.86
N SER A 751 -2.59 19.27 5.90
CA SER A 751 -2.22 20.65 6.21
C SER A 751 -2.88 21.65 5.28
N ASP A 752 -3.68 22.53 5.89
CA ASP A 752 -4.30 23.70 5.28
C ASP A 752 -3.31 24.74 4.71
N ARG A 753 -2.01 24.52 4.92
CA ARG A 753 -0.91 25.32 4.38
C ARG A 753 -0.24 24.67 3.17
N LEU A 754 -0.64 23.45 2.80
CA LEU A 754 -0.15 22.73 1.63
C LEU A 754 -1.32 22.45 0.71
N ALA A 755 -1.42 23.20 -0.39
CA ALA A 755 -2.46 22.98 -1.37
C ALA A 755 -1.88 22.28 -2.58
N GLN A 756 -2.44 21.14 -2.95
CA GLN A 756 -2.07 20.45 -4.19
C GLN A 756 -3.13 20.70 -5.26
N ARG A 757 -2.67 20.82 -6.50
CA ARG A 757 -3.51 20.80 -7.70
C ARG A 757 -2.95 19.72 -8.63
N ASN A 758 -3.70 18.64 -8.74
CA ASN A 758 -3.27 17.43 -9.44
C ASN A 758 -4.30 17.02 -10.46
N LEU A 759 -3.93 17.08 -11.73
CA LEU A 759 -4.84 17.12 -12.87
C LEU A 759 -4.26 16.35 -14.05
N SER A 760 -4.00 15.05 -13.86
CA SER A 760 -3.56 14.22 -14.96
C SER A 760 -4.74 13.86 -15.83
N ILE A 761 -4.73 14.35 -17.07
CA ILE A 761 -5.77 14.07 -18.06
C ILE A 761 -5.16 13.39 -19.25
N VAL A 762 -5.57 12.16 -19.43
CA VAL A 762 -5.19 11.30 -20.54
C VAL A 762 -6.39 11.06 -21.43
N GLU A 763 -6.15 11.00 -22.72
CA GLU A 763 -7.22 10.99 -23.71
C GLU A 763 -7.22 9.66 -24.46
N SER A 764 -8.38 9.01 -24.45
CA SER A 764 -8.64 7.76 -25.14
C SER A 764 -9.49 8.04 -26.39
N ASP A 765 -9.25 7.31 -27.47
CA ASP A 765 -10.01 7.44 -28.72
C ASP A 765 -11.28 6.59 -28.71
N ASN A 766 -12.33 7.04 -29.40
CA ASN A 766 -13.42 6.18 -29.87
C ASN A 766 -14.24 6.89 -30.98
N PRO A 767 -14.53 6.25 -32.13
CA PRO A 767 -14.23 4.86 -32.51
C PRO A 767 -12.75 4.64 -32.81
N GLY A 768 -12.18 3.58 -32.23
CA GLY A 768 -10.75 3.34 -32.26
C GLY A 768 -10.35 1.86 -32.29
N SER A 769 -9.04 1.62 -32.36
CA SER A 769 -8.46 0.29 -32.14
C SER A 769 -8.07 0.13 -30.69
N THR A 770 -7.74 -1.09 -30.27
CA THR A 770 -7.19 -1.33 -28.93
C THR A 770 -6.01 -0.41 -28.57
N ALA A 771 -5.13 -0.12 -29.54
CA ALA A 771 -4.00 0.79 -29.33
C ALA A 771 -4.44 2.24 -29.08
N THR A 772 -5.55 2.68 -29.67
CA THR A 772 -6.07 4.04 -29.47
C THR A 772 -6.91 4.19 -28.20
N HIS A 773 -7.30 3.06 -27.60
CA HIS A 773 -7.98 2.97 -26.30
C HIS A 773 -7.00 2.78 -25.11
N THR A 774 -5.70 2.72 -25.37
CA THR A 774 -4.66 2.64 -24.34
C THR A 774 -4.23 4.03 -23.92
N VAL A 775 -4.29 4.30 -22.62
CA VAL A 775 -3.77 5.50 -21.99
C VAL A 775 -2.74 5.14 -20.93
N GLN A 776 -1.79 6.05 -20.71
CA GLN A 776 -0.69 5.78 -19.79
C GLN A 776 -0.20 7.06 -19.14
N HIS A 777 0.29 6.93 -17.91
CA HIS A 777 0.94 8.02 -17.22
C HIS A 777 2.06 7.49 -16.32
N SER A 778 3.18 8.21 -16.30
CA SER A 778 4.29 7.92 -15.41
C SER A 778 4.01 8.39 -13.99
N LEU A 779 4.61 7.73 -13.01
CA LEU A 779 4.55 8.14 -11.61
C LEU A 779 5.87 7.78 -10.92
N LEU A 780 6.14 8.40 -9.79
CA LEU A 780 7.28 8.08 -8.93
C LEU A 780 6.75 7.54 -7.60
N LEU A 781 7.09 6.28 -7.32
CA LEU A 781 6.71 5.62 -6.08
C LEU A 781 7.77 5.85 -5.01
N LYS A 782 7.33 6.13 -3.79
CA LYS A 782 8.18 6.09 -2.61
C LYS A 782 8.39 4.61 -2.23
N PRO A 783 9.62 4.14 -2.00
CA PRO A 783 9.83 2.76 -1.62
C PRO A 783 9.49 2.56 -0.15
N SER A 784 9.15 1.32 0.23
CA SER A 784 9.02 0.97 1.64
C SER A 784 10.35 1.11 2.36
N LYS A 785 10.31 1.51 3.65
CA LYS A 785 11.53 1.60 4.47
C LYS A 785 11.96 0.20 4.89
N ARG A 786 13.26 -0.08 4.84
CA ARG A 786 13.82 -1.23 5.57
C ARG A 786 13.70 -0.96 7.06
N ALA A 787 12.98 -1.80 7.79
CA ALA A 787 12.83 -1.65 9.23
C ALA A 787 14.21 -1.82 9.92
N PHE A 788 14.69 -0.77 10.60
CA PHE A 788 15.81 -0.89 11.53
C PHE A 788 15.22 -1.05 12.93
N ASN A 789 15.24 -2.28 13.44
CA ASN A 789 14.72 -2.55 14.77
C ASN A 789 15.68 -1.98 15.84
N ARG A 790 15.34 -0.82 16.43
CA ARG A 790 16.18 -0.14 17.44
C ARG A 790 16.32 -0.90 18.76
N PHE A 791 15.50 -1.92 19.01
CA PHE A 791 15.62 -2.79 20.19
C PHE A 791 16.70 -3.87 20.05
N ALA A 792 17.30 -4.05 18.86
CA ALA A 792 18.41 -4.96 18.65
C ALA A 792 19.77 -4.45 19.20
N ILE A 793 19.84 -3.21 19.69
CA ILE A 793 21.11 -2.59 20.12
C ILE A 793 21.59 -3.11 21.50
N ALA A 794 20.79 -3.91 22.21
CA ALA A 794 21.19 -4.51 23.50
C ALA A 794 21.74 -5.95 23.40
N ALA A 795 21.66 -6.61 22.24
CA ALA A 795 22.26 -7.92 21.99
C ALA A 795 23.31 -7.80 20.89
N ALA A 796 24.52 -7.43 21.27
CA ALA A 796 25.62 -7.25 20.33
C ALA A 796 26.15 -8.60 19.83
N ALA A 797 25.99 -8.84 18.52
CA ALA A 797 27.01 -9.27 17.54
C ALA A 797 26.39 -10.19 16.49
N ALA A 798 26.38 -9.73 15.24
CA ALA A 798 26.08 -10.48 14.01
C ALA A 798 24.60 -10.83 13.68
N GLU A 799 23.68 -9.85 13.69
CA GLU A 799 22.42 -10.00 12.94
C GLU A 799 22.22 -8.85 11.93
N PRO A 800 21.87 -9.15 10.65
CA PRO A 800 21.32 -8.14 9.74
C PRO A 800 19.92 -7.71 10.21
N ALA A 801 19.62 -6.43 9.99
CA ALA A 801 18.40 -5.76 10.46
C ALA A 801 17.10 -6.49 10.04
N LYS A 802 16.27 -6.79 11.05
CA LYS A 802 14.95 -7.43 11.00
C LYS A 802 14.01 -6.81 9.95
N ALA A 803 13.55 -7.61 9.00
CA ALA A 803 12.41 -7.30 8.14
C ALA A 803 11.11 -7.80 8.81
N THR A 804 10.59 -7.02 9.77
CA THR A 804 9.14 -6.98 10.00
C THR A 804 8.49 -6.42 8.74
N SER A 805 7.42 -7.04 8.25
CA SER A 805 6.71 -6.68 7.01
C SER A 805 5.97 -5.34 7.11
N TYR A 806 6.71 -4.25 7.34
CA TYR A 806 6.23 -2.88 7.24
C TYR A 806 6.45 -2.38 5.81
N TYR A 807 5.65 -2.90 4.88
CA TYR A 807 5.60 -2.35 3.53
C TYR A 807 4.50 -1.30 3.43
N ASP A 808 4.79 -0.22 2.70
CA ASP A 808 3.80 0.70 2.19
C ASP A 808 2.98 0.00 1.10
N GLU A 809 1.75 0.44 0.87
CA GLU A 809 0.84 -0.12 -0.14
C GLU A 809 0.44 0.99 -1.13
N LEU A 810 0.55 0.71 -2.43
CA LEU A 810 -0.08 1.54 -3.46
C LEU A 810 -1.54 1.11 -3.56
N VAL A 811 -2.45 2.04 -3.32
CA VAL A 811 -3.89 1.82 -3.29
C VAL A 811 -4.51 2.49 -4.50
N ILE A 812 -5.19 1.71 -5.32
CA ILE A 812 -5.86 2.19 -6.53
C ILE A 812 -7.36 2.05 -6.34
N ARG A 813 -8.08 3.18 -6.36
CA ARG A 813 -9.54 3.23 -6.43
C ARG A 813 -9.95 3.47 -7.86
N TRP A 814 -10.71 2.53 -8.40
CA TRP A 814 -11.05 2.52 -9.81
C TRP A 814 -12.30 3.36 -10.14
N ASN A 815 -13.05 3.78 -9.12
CA ASN A 815 -14.27 4.58 -9.21
C ASN A 815 -15.23 4.08 -10.31
N ASP A 816 -15.34 4.82 -11.41
CA ASP A 816 -16.28 4.63 -12.50
C ASP A 816 -15.66 4.01 -13.77
N ILE A 817 -14.38 3.63 -13.75
CA ILE A 817 -13.73 3.00 -14.91
C ILE A 817 -14.36 1.62 -15.23
N PRO A 818 -14.52 1.24 -16.51
CA PRO A 818 -15.11 -0.06 -16.85
C PRO A 818 -14.32 -1.24 -16.27
N ARG A 819 -15.03 -2.20 -15.66
CA ARG A 819 -14.48 -3.39 -14.99
C ARG A 819 -13.65 -4.31 -15.89
N ASP A 820 -13.88 -4.27 -17.20
CA ASP A 820 -13.14 -5.02 -18.23
C ASP A 820 -11.92 -4.26 -18.79
N THR A 821 -11.60 -3.09 -18.24
CA THR A 821 -10.35 -2.37 -18.51
C THR A 821 -9.15 -3.21 -18.06
N LEU A 822 -8.13 -3.34 -18.91
CA LEU A 822 -6.86 -3.96 -18.50
C LEU A 822 -5.97 -2.89 -17.88
N ALA A 823 -5.61 -3.07 -16.61
CA ALA A 823 -4.75 -2.14 -15.89
C ALA A 823 -3.41 -2.79 -15.52
N ASN A 824 -2.30 -2.10 -15.79
CA ASN A 824 -0.95 -2.59 -15.52
C ASN A 824 -0.10 -1.50 -14.87
N VAL A 825 0.73 -1.91 -13.91
CA VAL A 825 1.82 -1.09 -13.39
C VAL A 825 3.14 -1.72 -13.80
N TYR A 826 3.95 -0.98 -14.56
CA TYR A 826 5.32 -1.35 -14.89
C TYR A 826 6.30 -0.55 -14.05
N CYS A 827 7.25 -1.22 -13.40
CA CYS A 827 8.36 -0.58 -12.68
C CYS A 827 9.65 -1.40 -12.91
N PRO A 828 10.70 -0.81 -13.49
CA PRO A 828 11.92 -1.54 -13.83
C PRO A 828 12.74 -2.00 -12.62
N ASP A 829 12.49 -1.42 -11.43
CA ASP A 829 13.31 -1.62 -10.23
C ASP A 829 12.66 -2.52 -9.18
N TRP A 830 11.47 -3.06 -9.48
CA TRP A 830 10.83 -4.11 -8.66
C TRP A 830 10.87 -5.47 -9.35
N ASN A 831 10.61 -6.54 -8.58
CA ASN A 831 10.42 -7.88 -9.11
C ASN A 831 8.94 -8.26 -8.98
N ALA A 832 8.26 -8.52 -10.10
CA ALA A 832 6.85 -8.87 -10.07
C ALA A 832 6.57 -10.14 -9.23
N ASP A 833 7.49 -11.12 -9.20
CA ASP A 833 7.31 -12.33 -8.37
C ASP A 833 7.30 -11.99 -6.86
N GLU A 834 8.12 -11.01 -6.45
CA GLU A 834 8.14 -10.49 -5.07
C GLU A 834 6.81 -9.81 -4.74
N ILE A 835 6.27 -8.98 -5.65
CA ILE A 835 4.99 -8.30 -5.43
C ILE A 835 3.84 -9.30 -5.32
N ILE A 836 3.80 -10.31 -6.21
CA ILE A 836 2.78 -11.36 -6.16
C ILE A 836 2.91 -12.19 -4.88
N ALA A 837 4.13 -12.51 -4.44
CA ALA A 837 4.35 -13.24 -3.20
C ALA A 837 3.90 -12.42 -1.96
N LEU A 838 4.23 -11.13 -1.91
CA LEU A 838 3.80 -10.23 -0.84
C LEU A 838 2.26 -10.08 -0.82
N ALA A 839 1.64 -9.96 -1.98
CA ALA A 839 0.18 -9.87 -2.08
C ALA A 839 -0.50 -11.20 -1.70
N ALA A 840 0.09 -12.34 -2.07
CA ALA A 840 -0.40 -13.67 -1.72
C ALA A 840 -0.17 -14.06 -0.25
N ALA A 841 0.73 -13.36 0.46
CA ALA A 841 0.91 -13.54 1.90
C ALA A 841 -0.31 -13.07 2.70
N ARG A 842 -1.13 -12.18 2.12
CA ARG A 842 -2.42 -11.79 2.67
C ARG A 842 -3.52 -12.70 2.10
N PRO A 843 -4.30 -13.37 2.94
CA PRO A 843 -5.42 -14.17 2.47
C PRO A 843 -6.50 -13.26 1.89
N GLY A 844 -6.86 -13.54 0.63
CA GLY A 844 -7.72 -12.66 -0.15
C GLY A 844 -7.93 -13.14 -1.58
N PRO A 845 -8.86 -12.53 -2.32
CA PRO A 845 -8.96 -12.74 -3.76
C PRO A 845 -7.66 -12.29 -4.43
N GLN A 846 -7.17 -13.10 -5.37
CA GLN A 846 -5.99 -12.76 -6.16
C GLN A 846 -6.32 -11.65 -7.16
N GLN A 847 -6.10 -10.40 -6.76
CA GLN A 847 -6.34 -9.20 -7.58
C GLN A 847 -5.15 -8.83 -8.48
N LEU A 848 -3.98 -9.41 -8.18
CA LEU A 848 -2.75 -9.13 -8.91
C LEU A 848 -2.31 -10.36 -9.70
N SER A 849 -1.79 -10.13 -10.89
CA SER A 849 -1.16 -11.19 -11.68
C SER A 849 0.10 -10.70 -12.37
N LYS A 850 1.05 -11.60 -12.58
CA LYS A 850 2.31 -11.28 -13.26
C LYS A 850 2.08 -11.22 -14.77
N VAL A 851 2.50 -10.13 -15.40
CA VAL A 851 2.58 -10.01 -16.87
C VAL A 851 3.98 -10.35 -17.36
N ASP A 852 5.00 -9.77 -16.73
CA ASP A 852 6.41 -10.05 -16.95
C ASP A 852 7.22 -9.81 -15.66
N GLY A 853 8.56 -9.90 -15.70
CA GLY A 853 9.40 -9.73 -14.51
C GLY A 853 9.30 -8.38 -13.80
N ASN A 854 8.77 -7.35 -14.47
CA ASN A 854 8.69 -5.96 -13.97
C ASN A 854 7.29 -5.35 -14.12
N THR A 855 6.27 -6.13 -14.52
CA THR A 855 4.91 -5.65 -14.77
C THR A 855 3.90 -6.49 -14.02
N VAL A 856 3.07 -5.83 -13.23
CA VAL A 856 1.96 -6.42 -12.49
C VAL A 856 0.65 -5.93 -13.11
N ALA A 857 -0.22 -6.86 -13.49
CA ALA A 857 -1.59 -6.58 -13.88
C ALA A 857 -2.48 -6.51 -12.65
N CYS A 858 -3.41 -5.56 -12.66
CA CYS A 858 -4.37 -5.31 -11.60
C CYS A 858 -5.78 -5.60 -12.13
N ALA A 859 -6.54 -6.40 -11.41
CA ALA A 859 -7.96 -6.55 -11.67
C ALA A 859 -8.71 -5.26 -11.29
N VAL A 860 -9.57 -4.78 -12.17
CA VAL A 860 -10.37 -3.57 -11.94
C VAL A 860 -11.61 -3.95 -11.12
N SER A 861 -11.65 -3.49 -9.88
CA SER A 861 -12.70 -3.75 -8.87
C SER A 861 -13.04 -2.45 -8.12
N ASP A 862 -13.66 -2.44 -6.94
CA ASP A 862 -13.84 -1.16 -6.22
C ASP A 862 -12.46 -0.56 -5.89
N ILE A 863 -11.57 -1.41 -5.35
CA ILE A 863 -10.25 -1.03 -4.86
C ILE A 863 -9.21 -2.14 -5.11
N THR A 864 -7.94 -1.77 -5.26
CA THR A 864 -6.81 -2.71 -5.38
C THR A 864 -5.62 -2.24 -4.58
N TYR A 865 -4.95 -3.18 -3.91
CA TYR A 865 -3.75 -2.97 -3.11
C TYR A 865 -2.55 -3.62 -3.77
N ILE A 866 -1.47 -2.85 -3.98
CA ILE A 866 -0.19 -3.36 -4.47
C ILE A 866 0.86 -3.11 -3.38
N PRO A 867 1.45 -4.17 -2.78
CA PRO A 867 2.53 -3.99 -1.82
C PRO A 867 3.73 -3.33 -2.51
N VAL A 868 4.27 -2.27 -1.92
CA VAL A 868 5.45 -1.58 -2.44
C VAL A 868 6.69 -2.19 -1.78
N PRO A 869 7.67 -2.70 -2.55
CA PRO A 869 8.80 -3.39 -1.95
C PRO A 869 9.79 -2.41 -1.33
N ALA A 870 10.57 -2.88 -0.35
CA ALA A 870 11.61 -2.07 0.25
C ALA A 870 12.78 -1.90 -0.73
N ARG A 871 13.14 -0.64 -0.99
CA ARG A 871 14.24 -0.26 -1.89
C ARG A 871 14.95 0.96 -1.33
N GLN A 872 16.20 1.15 -1.75
CA GLN A 872 16.94 2.35 -1.38
C GLN A 872 16.46 3.55 -2.18
N GLN A 873 16.06 3.37 -3.44
CA GLN A 873 15.71 4.46 -4.35
C GLN A 873 14.21 4.53 -4.59
N PRO A 874 13.66 5.73 -4.83
CA PRO A 874 12.35 5.89 -5.46
C PRO A 874 12.24 5.08 -6.74
N LEU A 875 11.02 4.61 -7.03
CA LEU A 875 10.75 3.64 -8.08
C LEU A 875 9.95 4.32 -9.20
N PRO A 876 10.59 4.72 -10.32
CA PRO A 876 9.89 5.18 -11.50
C PRO A 876 8.94 4.11 -12.00
N ALA A 877 7.70 4.47 -12.27
CA ALA A 877 6.69 3.53 -12.74
C ALA A 877 5.82 4.11 -13.85
N LEU A 878 5.12 3.23 -14.55
CA LEU A 878 4.17 3.55 -15.60
C LEU A 878 2.86 2.82 -15.32
N LEU A 879 1.79 3.59 -15.06
CA LEU A 879 0.42 3.08 -15.05
C LEU A 879 -0.09 3.07 -16.50
N THR A 880 -0.58 1.93 -16.97
CA THR A 880 -1.21 1.76 -18.28
C THR A 880 -2.63 1.24 -18.09
N LEU A 881 -3.61 1.90 -18.72
CA LEU A 881 -5.00 1.50 -18.75
C LEU A 881 -5.40 1.27 -20.21
N GLN A 882 -5.92 0.10 -20.52
CA GLN A 882 -6.47 -0.21 -21.84
C GLN A 882 -7.98 -0.39 -21.69
N LEU A 883 -8.72 0.65 -22.08
CA LEU A 883 -10.18 0.71 -21.98
C LEU A 883 -10.84 -0.28 -22.96
N PRO A 884 -12.05 -0.78 -22.66
CA PRO A 884 -12.78 -1.62 -23.59
C PRO A 884 -13.23 -0.82 -24.82
N LEU A 885 -13.52 -1.52 -25.92
CA LEU A 885 -14.02 -0.90 -27.16
C LEU A 885 -15.46 -0.37 -27.04
N SER A 886 -16.12 -0.62 -25.90
CA SER A 886 -17.50 -0.21 -25.63
C SER A 886 -17.63 1.24 -25.14
N VAL A 887 -16.52 1.87 -24.71
CA VAL A 887 -16.52 3.27 -24.26
C VAL A 887 -16.94 4.22 -25.38
N ARG A 888 -17.46 5.40 -25.03
CA ARG A 888 -18.08 6.36 -25.97
C ARG A 888 -17.50 7.75 -25.83
N GLU A 889 -17.45 8.49 -26.93
CA GLU A 889 -17.03 9.89 -26.92
C GLU A 889 -17.86 10.70 -25.89
N GLY A 890 -17.17 11.51 -25.10
CA GLY A 890 -17.76 12.31 -24.03
C GLY A 890 -17.82 11.61 -22.67
N GLU A 891 -17.54 10.31 -22.59
CA GLU A 891 -17.37 9.62 -21.31
C GLU A 891 -16.06 10.05 -20.63
N GLN A 892 -16.12 10.08 -19.30
CA GLN A 892 -15.01 10.42 -18.43
C GLN A 892 -14.96 9.39 -17.30
N PHE A 893 -13.75 8.95 -16.97
CA PHE A 893 -13.49 7.99 -15.90
C PHE A 893 -12.38 8.51 -14.99
N ARG A 894 -12.41 8.14 -13.71
CA ARG A 894 -11.46 8.60 -12.69
C ARG A 894 -10.77 7.41 -12.02
N VAL A 895 -9.45 7.47 -11.94
CA VAL A 895 -8.66 6.53 -11.15
C VAL A 895 -7.89 7.31 -10.11
N ASP A 896 -8.18 7.05 -8.83
CA ASP A 896 -7.47 7.65 -7.71
C ASP A 896 -6.39 6.68 -7.23
N VAL A 897 -5.19 7.21 -7.04
CA VAL A 897 -4.02 6.45 -6.60
C VAL A 897 -3.45 7.12 -5.36
N GLU A 898 -3.34 6.34 -4.29
CA GLU A 898 -2.77 6.74 -3.02
C GLU A 898 -1.61 5.81 -2.66
N GLN A 899 -0.70 6.27 -1.81
CA GLN A 899 0.20 5.36 -1.11
C GLN A 899 -0.03 5.44 0.39
N HIS A 900 -0.40 4.29 0.96
CA HIS A 900 -0.60 4.13 2.40
C HIS A 900 0.71 3.68 3.02
N SER A 901 1.10 4.30 4.13
CA SER A 901 2.27 3.86 4.87
C SER A 901 2.03 2.47 5.46
N GLY A 902 3.10 1.67 5.57
CA GLY A 902 3.07 0.49 6.42
C GLY A 902 2.81 0.85 7.90
N PRO A 903 2.52 -0.14 8.74
CA PRO A 903 2.30 0.08 10.18
C PRO A 903 3.50 0.80 10.81
N ALA A 904 3.26 1.97 11.42
CA ALA A 904 4.27 2.69 12.16
C ALA A 904 4.15 2.34 13.65
N PHE A 905 4.99 1.42 14.15
CA PHE A 905 5.26 1.13 15.58
C PHE A 905 4.11 1.40 16.58
N GLN A 906 3.53 0.34 17.17
CA GLN A 906 2.55 0.43 18.26
C GLN A 906 3.06 1.34 19.41
N ARG A 907 2.34 2.42 19.69
CA ARG A 907 2.59 3.26 20.87
C ARG A 907 1.77 2.73 22.05
N THR A 908 2.38 2.02 22.99
CA THR A 908 1.66 1.55 24.18
C THR A 908 1.26 2.73 25.07
N ILE A 909 -0.05 2.99 25.21
CA ILE A 909 -0.59 3.92 26.22
C ILE A 909 -1.44 3.13 27.20
N ALA A 910 -1.19 3.33 28.49
CA ALA A 910 -1.91 2.69 29.57
C ALA A 910 -3.26 3.37 29.81
N VAL A 911 -4.36 2.66 29.55
CA VAL A 911 -5.73 3.16 29.80
C VAL A 911 -6.32 2.49 31.04
N PRO A 912 -6.91 3.22 32.00
CA PRO A 912 -7.58 2.61 33.16
C PRO A 912 -8.93 2.01 32.76
N ARG A 913 -9.16 0.72 33.01
CA ARG A 913 -10.49 0.08 32.91
C ARG A 913 -10.94 -0.47 34.26
N GLN A 914 -12.24 -0.37 34.54
CA GLN A 914 -12.91 -1.11 35.61
C GLN A 914 -13.69 -2.27 34.99
N VAL A 915 -13.25 -3.49 35.28
CA VAL A 915 -14.06 -4.71 35.08
C VAL A 915 -14.00 -5.47 36.41
N GLU A 916 -15.16 -5.87 36.94
CA GLU A 916 -15.29 -6.64 38.19
C GLU A 916 -14.55 -6.05 39.42
N GLY A 917 -14.53 -4.72 39.55
CA GLY A 917 -13.96 -4.07 40.73
C GLY A 917 -12.42 -4.09 40.82
N ARG A 918 -11.71 -4.55 39.79
CA ARG A 918 -10.24 -4.45 39.68
C ARG A 918 -9.85 -3.41 38.63
N ARG A 919 -8.83 -2.60 38.94
CA ARG A 919 -8.18 -1.69 37.98
C ARG A 919 -7.21 -2.49 37.11
N SER A 920 -7.39 -2.49 35.79
CA SER A 920 -6.40 -2.98 34.84
C SER A 920 -5.86 -1.84 33.97
N LEU A 921 -4.63 -2.02 33.45
CA LEU A 921 -4.01 -1.15 32.45
C LEU A 921 -4.20 -1.84 31.09
N GLN A 922 -4.96 -1.24 30.18
CA GLN A 922 -5.02 -1.71 28.78
C GLN A 922 -3.87 -1.09 27.98
N VAL A 923 -3.23 -1.88 27.13
CA VAL A 923 -2.33 -1.41 26.07
C VAL A 923 -3.22 -1.05 24.87
N ALA A 924 -3.40 0.24 24.59
CA ALA A 924 -3.97 0.65 23.31
C ALA A 924 -2.83 0.66 22.28
N SER A 925 -2.91 -0.23 21.30
CA SER A 925 -1.98 -0.29 20.18
C SER A 925 -2.47 0.63 19.07
N PHE A 926 -1.68 1.66 18.73
CA PHE A 926 -1.95 2.49 17.55
C PHE A 926 -1.42 1.78 16.32
N SER A 927 -2.31 1.34 15.45
CA SER A 927 -1.97 1.02 14.07
C SER A 927 -2.24 2.26 13.21
N GLU A 928 -1.50 3.36 13.44
CA GLU A 928 -1.69 4.58 12.64
C GLU A 928 -0.93 4.42 11.32
N ARG A 929 -1.66 4.01 10.28
CA ARG A 929 -1.21 4.16 8.90
C ARG A 929 -1.65 5.54 8.38
N LYS A 930 -0.91 6.10 7.43
CA LYS A 930 -1.24 7.40 6.82
C LYS A 930 -1.20 7.33 5.30
N VAL A 931 -2.04 8.14 4.66
CA VAL A 931 -1.87 8.47 3.23
C VAL A 931 -0.67 9.41 3.09
N LEU A 932 0.36 8.97 2.36
CA LEU A 932 1.61 9.72 2.15
C LEU A 932 1.50 10.73 1.00
N GLY A 933 0.61 10.45 0.06
CA GLY A 933 0.36 11.25 -1.12
C GLY A 933 -0.71 10.59 -1.97
N ALA A 934 -1.35 11.41 -2.80
CA ALA A 934 -2.47 11.01 -3.64
C ALA A 934 -2.46 11.75 -4.97
N PHE A 935 -2.96 11.08 -6.02
CA PHE A 935 -3.16 11.66 -7.33
C PHE A 935 -4.35 11.04 -8.05
N ARG A 936 -4.94 11.82 -8.97
CA ARG A 936 -6.01 11.37 -9.85
C ARG A 936 -5.55 11.32 -11.29
N VAL A 937 -5.86 10.23 -11.98
CA VAL A 937 -5.82 10.12 -13.43
C VAL A 937 -7.26 10.16 -13.94
N THR A 938 -7.56 11.19 -14.69
CA THR A 938 -8.84 11.37 -15.36
C THR A 938 -8.70 10.97 -16.83
N VAL A 939 -9.44 9.94 -17.24
CA VAL A 939 -9.46 9.47 -18.62
C VAL A 939 -10.66 10.05 -19.34
N VAL A 940 -10.44 10.78 -20.43
CA VAL A 940 -11.52 11.38 -21.24
C VAL A 940 -11.55 10.72 -22.61
N VAL A 941 -12.72 10.25 -23.03
CA VAL A 941 -12.90 9.65 -24.35
C VAL A 941 -13.25 10.72 -25.37
N LYS A 942 -12.41 10.88 -26.40
CA LYS A 942 -12.55 11.88 -27.47
C LYS A 942 -12.50 11.20 -28.84
N ALA A 943 -13.11 11.82 -29.86
CA ALA A 943 -13.00 11.34 -31.23
C ALA A 943 -12.10 12.24 -32.10
N GLY A 944 -11.38 11.62 -33.04
CA GLY A 944 -10.89 12.29 -34.24
C GLY A 944 -9.65 13.18 -34.07
N THR A 945 -9.65 14.35 -34.71
CA THR A 945 -8.44 15.17 -34.94
C THR A 945 -7.90 15.87 -33.70
N ALA A 946 -8.75 16.22 -32.74
CA ALA A 946 -8.33 16.95 -31.53
C ALA A 946 -7.41 16.09 -30.64
N LEU A 947 -7.69 14.78 -30.54
CA LEU A 947 -6.83 13.82 -29.85
C LEU A 947 -5.46 13.72 -30.55
N LEU A 948 -5.47 13.63 -31.88
CA LEU A 948 -4.25 13.43 -32.67
C LEU A 948 -3.28 14.61 -32.54
N GLU A 949 -3.76 15.85 -32.57
CA GLU A 949 -2.91 17.04 -32.41
C GLU A 949 -2.17 17.05 -31.07
N LYS A 950 -2.89 16.76 -29.98
CA LYS A 950 -2.28 16.68 -28.64
C LYS A 950 -1.36 15.48 -28.50
N ALA A 951 -1.72 14.31 -29.04
CA ALA A 951 -0.88 13.12 -29.00
C ALA A 951 0.44 13.31 -29.76
N VAL A 952 0.41 13.87 -30.97
CA VAL A 952 1.59 14.20 -31.78
C VAL A 952 2.53 15.14 -31.03
N ARG A 953 1.97 16.20 -30.44
CA ARG A 953 2.72 17.17 -29.65
C ARG A 953 3.35 16.54 -28.40
N ASN A 954 2.58 15.76 -27.64
CA ASN A 954 3.07 15.04 -26.48
C ASN A 954 4.20 14.07 -26.85
N LEU A 955 4.08 13.34 -27.95
CA LEU A 955 5.13 12.42 -28.42
C LEU A 955 6.41 13.18 -28.75
N ALA A 956 6.31 14.32 -29.45
CA ALA A 956 7.46 15.14 -29.80
C ALA A 956 8.22 15.63 -28.56
N VAL A 957 7.48 16.13 -27.57
CA VAL A 957 8.05 16.63 -26.30
C VAL A 957 8.63 15.49 -25.47
N LEU A 958 7.93 14.35 -25.32
CA LEU A 958 8.46 13.21 -24.58
C LEU A 958 9.73 12.63 -25.23
N ARG A 959 9.82 12.62 -26.56
CA ARG A 959 11.04 12.24 -27.28
C ARG A 959 12.18 13.22 -27.03
N TYR A 960 11.90 14.51 -26.96
CA TYR A 960 12.89 15.52 -26.58
C TYR A 960 13.40 15.26 -25.16
N ILE A 961 12.51 14.99 -24.21
CA ILE A 961 12.89 14.66 -22.82
C ILE A 961 13.75 13.39 -22.76
N LEU A 962 13.38 12.32 -23.48
CA LEU A 962 14.12 11.06 -23.51
C LEU A 962 15.59 11.25 -23.90
N GLN A 963 15.91 12.23 -24.77
CA GLN A 963 17.31 12.51 -25.16
C GLN A 963 18.19 12.93 -23.98
N ALA A 964 17.59 13.52 -22.93
CA ALA A 964 18.29 13.96 -21.73
C ALA A 964 18.35 12.88 -20.64
N ILE A 965 17.61 11.77 -20.76
CA ILE A 965 17.57 10.70 -19.74
C ILE A 965 18.64 9.65 -20.07
N PRO A 966 19.67 9.48 -19.21
CA PRO A 966 20.74 8.50 -19.47
C PRO A 966 20.19 7.07 -19.58
N PRO A 967 20.70 6.21 -20.48
CA PRO A 967 20.24 4.82 -20.61
C PRO A 967 20.35 3.96 -19.35
N ALA A 968 21.23 4.34 -18.41
CA ALA A 968 21.40 3.66 -17.13
C ALA A 968 20.39 4.10 -16.06
N ASP A 969 19.68 5.22 -16.26
CA ASP A 969 18.63 5.70 -15.36
C ASP A 969 17.35 4.87 -15.59
N SER A 970 16.72 4.40 -14.52
CA SER A 970 15.48 3.64 -14.57
C SER A 970 14.34 4.38 -15.26
N TRP A 971 14.34 5.72 -15.22
CA TRP A 971 13.43 6.55 -16.00
C TRP A 971 13.54 6.31 -17.51
N HIS A 972 14.71 5.94 -18.02
CA HIS A 972 14.90 5.68 -19.44
C HIS A 972 14.03 4.51 -19.90
N ARG A 973 13.98 3.42 -19.12
CA ARG A 973 13.16 2.24 -19.44
C ARG A 973 11.67 2.56 -19.39
N VAL A 974 11.25 3.35 -18.41
CA VAL A 974 9.87 3.86 -18.29
C VAL A 974 9.50 4.70 -19.52
N PHE A 975 10.36 5.65 -19.93
CA PHE A 975 10.10 6.52 -21.08
C PHE A 975 10.11 5.78 -22.42
N VAL A 976 11.01 4.80 -22.61
CA VAL A 976 11.01 3.96 -23.82
C VAL A 976 9.66 3.25 -23.96
N ARG A 977 9.12 2.69 -22.88
CA ARG A 977 7.80 2.02 -22.89
C ARG A 977 6.66 3.03 -23.10
N TYR A 978 6.70 4.19 -22.44
CA TYR A 978 5.71 5.25 -22.60
C TYR A 978 5.65 5.75 -24.05
N ILE A 979 6.79 6.11 -24.64
CA ILE A 979 6.88 6.60 -26.03
C ILE A 979 6.43 5.54 -27.02
N ALA A 980 6.72 4.25 -26.78
CA ALA A 980 6.24 3.17 -27.62
C ALA A 980 4.70 3.08 -27.60
N GLN A 981 4.08 3.06 -26.41
CA GLN A 981 2.62 3.00 -26.27
C GLN A 981 1.92 4.21 -26.91
N LEU A 982 2.44 5.42 -26.69
CA LEU A 982 1.91 6.63 -27.32
C LEU A 982 2.10 6.61 -28.85
N GLY A 983 3.22 6.06 -29.32
CA GLY A 983 3.48 5.83 -30.74
C GLY A 983 2.47 4.87 -31.37
N ASP A 984 2.11 3.79 -30.68
CA ASP A 984 1.10 2.84 -31.13
C ASP A 984 -0.30 3.47 -31.19
N GLN A 985 -0.65 4.33 -30.21
CA GLN A 985 -1.86 5.13 -30.25
C GLN A 985 -1.89 6.04 -31.50
N ILE A 986 -0.82 6.80 -31.76
CA ILE A 986 -0.73 7.68 -32.93
C ILE A 986 -0.79 6.91 -34.25
N LYS A 987 -0.15 5.74 -34.30
CA LYS A 987 -0.20 4.82 -35.44
C LYS A 987 -1.63 4.32 -35.68
N GLY A 988 -2.36 3.98 -34.63
CA GLY A 988 -3.77 3.60 -34.70
C GLY A 988 -4.67 4.73 -35.22
N LEU A 989 -4.30 5.99 -34.97
CA LEU A 989 -4.96 7.19 -35.52
C LEU A 989 -4.53 7.52 -36.97
N GLY A 990 -3.68 6.70 -37.59
CA GLY A 990 -3.34 6.79 -39.01
C GLY A 990 -2.12 7.64 -39.35
N ILE A 991 -1.30 8.02 -38.36
CA ILE A 991 -0.03 8.75 -38.59
C ILE A 991 1.15 7.85 -38.25
N ASP A 992 2.18 7.82 -39.11
CA ASP A 992 3.42 7.12 -38.79
C ASP A 992 4.17 7.89 -37.67
N PRO A 993 4.30 7.32 -36.45
CA PRO A 993 5.01 7.98 -35.37
C PRO A 993 6.50 8.17 -35.67
N GLY A 994 7.08 7.46 -36.65
CA GLY A 994 8.46 7.68 -37.10
C GLY A 994 8.71 9.05 -37.73
N LEU A 995 7.65 9.74 -38.20
CA LEU A 995 7.73 11.05 -38.84
C LEU A 995 7.73 12.23 -37.85
N ILE A 996 7.53 11.97 -36.55
CA ILE A 996 7.38 13.01 -35.52
C ILE A 996 8.73 13.21 -34.81
N PRO A 997 9.48 14.29 -35.04
CA PRO A 997 10.81 14.46 -34.44
C PRO A 997 10.72 14.80 -32.93
N PRO A 998 11.79 14.55 -32.16
CA PRO A 998 11.96 15.16 -30.84
C PRO A 998 11.91 16.70 -30.97
N SER A 999 11.00 17.35 -30.24
CA SER A 999 10.82 18.81 -30.28
C SER A 999 10.18 19.34 -29.01
N LEU A 1000 10.62 20.52 -28.56
CA LEU A 1000 9.91 21.30 -27.52
C LEU A 1000 8.70 22.07 -28.06
N ASP A 1001 8.69 22.34 -29.36
CA ASP A 1001 7.60 23.01 -30.06
C ASP A 1001 6.66 22.00 -30.70
N ASP A 1002 5.40 22.39 -30.88
CA ASP A 1002 4.42 21.60 -31.62
C ASP A 1002 4.86 21.46 -33.08
N PRO A 1003 5.23 20.24 -33.54
CA PRO A 1003 5.70 20.03 -34.90
C PRO A 1003 4.55 20.05 -35.93
N GLY A 1004 3.30 20.10 -35.48
CA GLY A 1004 2.13 19.86 -36.31
C GLY A 1004 2.01 18.39 -36.75
N ILE A 1005 0.88 18.05 -37.36
CA ILE A 1005 0.65 16.70 -37.88
C ILE A 1005 1.50 16.48 -39.15
N PRO A 1006 2.34 15.42 -39.21
CA PRO A 1006 3.12 15.13 -40.41
C PRO A 1006 2.27 15.06 -41.68
N GLY A 1007 2.71 15.75 -42.73
CA GLY A 1007 2.00 15.80 -44.01
C GLY A 1007 0.78 16.73 -44.05
N ARG A 1008 0.49 17.48 -42.98
CA ARG A 1008 -0.49 18.58 -42.98
C ARG A 1008 0.21 19.92 -42.78
N THR A 1009 -0.11 20.90 -43.61
CA THR A 1009 0.37 22.27 -43.44
C THR A 1009 -0.39 22.93 -42.27
N PRO A 1010 0.28 23.55 -41.28
CA PRO A 1010 -0.40 24.31 -40.23
C PRO A 1010 -1.25 25.43 -40.86
N GLY A 1011 -2.54 25.49 -40.53
CA GLY A 1011 -3.46 26.54 -41.03
C GLY A 1011 -4.17 26.26 -42.38
N GLU A 1012 -4.22 25.01 -42.83
CA GLU A 1012 -5.23 24.57 -43.80
C GLU A 1012 -6.59 24.46 -43.11
N GLU A 1013 -7.39 25.52 -43.18
CA GLU A 1013 -8.81 25.44 -42.85
C GLU A 1013 -9.47 24.38 -43.76
N ARG A 1014 -10.18 23.45 -43.14
CA ARG A 1014 -10.93 22.40 -43.83
C ARG A 1014 -12.40 22.54 -43.49
N GLU A 1015 -13.24 22.41 -44.51
CA GLU A 1015 -14.67 22.35 -44.34
C GLU A 1015 -15.10 20.89 -44.43
N CYS A 1016 -15.82 20.40 -43.43
CA CYS A 1016 -16.22 19.00 -43.35
C CYS A 1016 -17.75 18.88 -43.38
N PHE A 1017 -18.25 18.05 -44.29
CA PHE A 1017 -19.68 17.80 -44.47
C PHE A 1017 -19.99 16.37 -44.07
N THR A 1018 -20.95 16.16 -43.18
CA THR A 1018 -21.36 14.82 -42.72
C THR A 1018 -22.76 14.49 -43.21
N GLY A 1019 -22.88 13.42 -43.98
CA GLY A 1019 -24.14 13.06 -44.62
C GLY A 1019 -24.12 11.66 -45.22
N LYS A 1020 -25.16 11.33 -45.97
CA LYS A 1020 -25.23 10.07 -46.72
C LYS A 1020 -24.94 10.32 -48.19
N VAL A 1021 -24.25 9.39 -48.83
CA VAL A 1021 -24.07 9.45 -50.28
C VAL A 1021 -25.43 9.20 -50.92
N SER A 1022 -25.99 10.22 -51.57
CA SER A 1022 -27.28 10.15 -52.27
C SER A 1022 -27.11 9.83 -53.75
N GLU A 1023 -25.99 10.24 -54.36
CA GLU A 1023 -25.68 9.98 -55.76
C GLU A 1023 -24.19 9.64 -55.95
N VAL A 1024 -23.89 8.74 -56.89
CA VAL A 1024 -22.54 8.45 -57.37
C VAL A 1024 -22.50 8.77 -58.86
N ILE A 1025 -21.58 9.63 -59.27
CA ILE A 1025 -21.55 10.23 -60.60
C ILE A 1025 -20.50 9.53 -61.46
N PHE A 1026 -20.90 9.16 -62.67
CA PHE A 1026 -20.04 8.57 -63.69
C PHE A 1026 -20.10 9.37 -64.98
N ASN A 1027 -19.00 9.41 -65.73
CA ASN A 1027 -18.98 9.99 -67.07
C ASN A 1027 -19.68 9.09 -68.10
N CYS A 1028 -19.77 9.54 -69.35
CA CYS A 1028 -20.39 8.79 -70.45
C CYS A 1028 -19.66 7.48 -70.83
N PHE A 1029 -18.46 7.25 -70.30
CA PHE A 1029 -17.66 6.03 -70.49
C PHE A 1029 -17.71 5.09 -69.27
N GLY A 1030 -18.42 5.45 -68.19
CA GLY A 1030 -18.53 4.65 -66.97
C GLY A 1030 -17.40 4.85 -65.95
N ASP A 1031 -16.56 5.88 -66.12
CA ASP A 1031 -15.55 6.25 -65.14
C ASP A 1031 -16.15 7.14 -64.05
N PHE A 1032 -15.66 6.97 -62.82
CA PHE A 1032 -16.13 7.73 -61.66
C PHE A 1032 -15.67 9.21 -61.76
N GLU A 1033 -16.61 10.14 -61.58
CA GLU A 1033 -16.34 11.59 -61.63
C GLU A 1033 -16.68 12.32 -60.33
N GLY A 1034 -17.35 11.67 -59.39
CA GLY A 1034 -17.71 12.29 -58.12
C GLY A 1034 -18.94 11.69 -57.47
N PHE A 1035 -19.50 12.41 -56.49
CA PHE A 1035 -20.66 11.99 -55.74
C PHE A 1035 -21.38 13.17 -55.07
N VAL A 1036 -22.62 12.93 -54.64
CA VAL A 1036 -23.40 13.90 -53.86
C VAL A 1036 -23.59 13.35 -52.45
N LEU A 1037 -23.31 14.21 -51.47
CA LEU A 1037 -23.53 13.97 -50.05
C LEU A 1037 -24.73 14.79 -49.59
N GLU A 1038 -25.73 14.11 -49.05
CA GLU A 1038 -26.92 14.73 -48.50
C GLU A 1038 -26.78 14.88 -46.98
N THR A 1039 -26.78 16.12 -46.51
CA THR A 1039 -26.72 16.49 -45.08
C THR A 1039 -28.12 16.88 -44.60
N CYS A 1040 -28.28 17.23 -43.32
CA CYS A 1040 -29.57 17.69 -42.78
C CYS A 1040 -29.91 19.10 -43.30
N GLY A 1041 -30.39 19.19 -44.54
CA GLY A 1041 -30.91 20.42 -45.15
C GLY A 1041 -30.17 20.89 -46.40
N GLU A 1042 -29.02 20.31 -46.74
CA GLU A 1042 -28.20 20.71 -47.89
C GLU A 1042 -27.65 19.50 -48.66
N SER A 1043 -27.33 19.68 -49.93
CA SER A 1043 -26.69 18.68 -50.78
C SER A 1043 -25.36 19.21 -51.28
N HIS A 1044 -24.29 18.48 -51.01
CA HIS A 1044 -22.93 18.87 -51.36
C HIS A 1044 -22.40 17.93 -52.45
N ARG A 1045 -22.02 18.49 -53.60
CA ARG A 1045 -21.48 17.73 -54.71
C ARG A 1045 -19.96 17.80 -54.70
N PHE A 1046 -19.31 16.65 -54.69
CA PHE A 1046 -17.86 16.53 -54.73
C PHE A 1046 -17.41 15.90 -56.05
N LYS A 1047 -16.38 16.46 -56.66
CA LYS A 1047 -15.74 15.91 -57.86
C LYS A 1047 -14.48 15.15 -57.49
N SER A 1048 -14.33 13.94 -58.01
CA SER A 1048 -13.11 13.15 -57.85
C SER A 1048 -13.09 12.02 -58.87
N THR A 1049 -11.91 11.71 -59.39
CA THR A 1049 -11.68 10.53 -60.24
C THR A 1049 -10.83 9.47 -59.51
N GLU A 1050 -10.54 9.68 -58.23
CA GLU A 1050 -9.67 8.80 -57.44
C GLU A 1050 -10.33 7.46 -57.16
N LYS A 1051 -9.60 6.37 -57.46
CA LYS A 1051 -10.10 5.00 -57.32
C LYS A 1051 -10.45 4.64 -55.87
N GLY A 1052 -9.65 5.07 -54.90
CA GLY A 1052 -9.93 4.83 -53.48
C GLY A 1052 -11.18 5.54 -52.98
N ILE A 1053 -11.42 6.78 -53.44
CA ILE A 1053 -12.63 7.54 -53.13
C ILE A 1053 -13.85 6.86 -53.77
N LYS A 1054 -13.74 6.42 -55.02
CA LYS A 1054 -14.79 5.64 -55.71
C LYS A 1054 -15.23 4.43 -54.89
N GLU A 1055 -14.28 3.64 -54.38
CA GLU A 1055 -14.56 2.43 -53.62
C GLU A 1055 -15.29 2.73 -52.30
N ILE A 1056 -14.81 3.73 -51.55
CA ILE A 1056 -15.43 4.16 -50.28
C ILE A 1056 -16.84 4.71 -50.51
N VAL A 1057 -17.01 5.57 -51.52
CA VAL A 1057 -18.28 6.22 -51.86
C VAL A 1057 -19.31 5.20 -52.35
N LEU A 1058 -18.90 4.26 -53.21
CA LEU A 1058 -19.77 3.16 -53.67
C LEU A 1058 -20.22 2.28 -52.51
N ARG A 1059 -19.30 1.97 -51.60
CA ARG A 1059 -19.63 1.22 -50.39
C ARG A 1059 -20.59 2.01 -49.51
N ALA A 1060 -20.30 3.27 -49.23
CA ALA A 1060 -21.14 4.13 -48.39
C ALA A 1060 -22.55 4.31 -48.98
N CYS A 1061 -22.66 4.47 -50.29
CA CYS A 1061 -23.94 4.54 -51.00
C CYS A 1061 -24.71 3.22 -50.89
N LYS A 1062 -24.04 2.08 -51.13
CA LYS A 1062 -24.66 0.74 -51.10
C LYS A 1062 -25.11 0.34 -49.69
N GLU A 1063 -24.28 0.58 -48.70
CA GLU A 1063 -24.50 0.19 -47.29
C GLU A 1063 -25.22 1.30 -46.49
N ARG A 1064 -25.59 2.43 -47.13
CA ARG A 1064 -26.19 3.62 -46.51
C ARG A 1064 -25.41 4.15 -45.29
N LEU A 1065 -24.09 4.03 -45.34
CA LEU A 1065 -23.18 4.49 -44.29
C LEU A 1065 -23.18 6.02 -44.24
N LEU A 1066 -23.09 6.55 -43.02
CA LEU A 1066 -22.85 7.97 -42.81
C LEU A 1066 -21.36 8.23 -43.07
N ILE A 1067 -21.03 9.24 -43.87
CA ILE A 1067 -19.64 9.61 -44.12
C ILE A 1067 -19.43 11.10 -43.87
N THR A 1068 -18.24 11.46 -43.40
CA THR A 1068 -17.77 12.85 -43.34
C THR A 1068 -16.75 13.07 -44.45
N VAL A 1069 -17.02 14.04 -45.32
CA VAL A 1069 -16.09 14.46 -46.39
C VAL A 1069 -15.49 15.79 -45.99
N CYS A 1070 -14.17 15.84 -45.84
CA CYS A 1070 -13.45 17.07 -45.53
C CYS A 1070 -12.75 17.58 -46.79
N VAL A 1071 -12.93 18.86 -47.11
CA VAL A 1071 -12.32 19.54 -48.25
C VAL A 1071 -11.43 20.69 -47.78
N ALA A 1072 -10.41 21.03 -48.58
CA ALA A 1072 -9.57 22.19 -48.31
C ALA A 1072 -10.29 23.49 -48.72
N ILE A 1073 -10.36 24.47 -47.81
CA ILE A 1073 -10.97 25.79 -48.08
C ILE A 1073 -10.12 26.60 -49.07
N LYS A 1074 -8.80 26.40 -49.09
CA LYS A 1074 -7.85 27.13 -49.96
C LYS A 1074 -7.54 26.45 -51.30
N HIS A 1075 -7.99 25.22 -51.52
CA HIS A 1075 -7.69 24.43 -52.73
C HIS A 1075 -8.97 23.97 -53.45
N ASP A 1076 -9.84 24.93 -53.78
CA ASP A 1076 -11.03 24.74 -54.65
C ASP A 1076 -11.98 23.58 -54.25
N GLY A 1077 -12.09 23.27 -52.95
CA GLY A 1077 -12.95 22.19 -52.48
C GLY A 1077 -12.41 20.78 -52.76
N THR A 1078 -11.10 20.64 -52.99
CA THR A 1078 -10.45 19.33 -53.18
C THR A 1078 -10.63 18.48 -51.93
N ILE A 1079 -11.06 17.22 -52.11
CA ILE A 1079 -11.27 16.26 -51.02
C ILE A 1079 -9.93 15.95 -50.35
N GLN A 1080 -9.83 16.25 -49.06
CA GLN A 1080 -8.67 16.00 -48.20
C GLN A 1080 -8.82 14.73 -47.36
N GLY A 1081 -10.05 14.25 -47.16
CA GLY A 1081 -10.31 13.01 -46.44
C GLY A 1081 -11.79 12.62 -46.45
N ILE A 1082 -12.03 11.31 -46.39
CA ILE A 1082 -13.37 10.74 -46.19
C ILE A 1082 -13.31 9.84 -44.95
N ILE A 1083 -14.12 10.15 -43.95
CA ILE A 1083 -14.27 9.37 -42.73
C ILE A 1083 -15.57 8.57 -42.85
N VAL A 1084 -15.49 7.25 -42.81
CA VAL A 1084 -16.67 6.39 -42.75
C VAL A 1084 -17.12 6.30 -41.30
N ARG A 1085 -18.31 6.80 -40.99
CA ARG A 1085 -18.92 6.67 -39.67
C ARG A 1085 -19.72 5.37 -39.64
N CYS A 1086 -19.22 4.37 -38.93
CA CYS A 1086 -19.99 3.17 -38.64
C CYS A 1086 -21.17 3.57 -37.74
N GLY A 1087 -22.37 3.64 -38.32
CA GLY A 1087 -23.60 3.76 -37.54
C GLY A 1087 -23.89 2.42 -36.88
N CYS A 1088 -24.04 2.41 -35.55
CA CYS A 1088 -24.82 1.37 -34.89
C CYS A 1088 -26.22 1.36 -35.50
N ALA A 1089 -26.64 0.21 -36.01
CA ALA A 1089 -28.05 -0.08 -36.26
C ALA A 1089 -28.79 -0.23 -34.94
#